data_AF-X7EE54-F1
#
_entry.id   AF-X7EE54-F1
#
_cell.length_a   1.000
_cell.length_b   1.000
_cell.length_c   1.000
_cell.angle_alpha   90.00
_cell.angle_beta   90.00
_cell.angle_gamma   90.00
#
_symmetry.space_group_name_H-M   'P 1'
#
loop_
_entity.id
_entity.type
_entity.pdbx_description
1 polymer ?
#
loop_
_entity_poly.entity_id
_entity_poly.type
_entity_poly.pdbx_seq_one_letter_code
_entity_poly.pdbx_strand_id
1 'polypeptide(L)'
;MRLKLFRGDSGHPEYRRFLKLLALRQRAELPETVTDFRTRLLSRRMAHHRIGFKRSNLNTGFSRNMEQLFPNLVAVNEEGIDDDHPVLMYGAILDSEAKSHASAMQLMPHLRSDADVVFFEMGFLASATSWSESLAARDPAMACLGYVYDDRAQFFMADYPNRLTERLNGMTEISDTERDRARRTIDRIVAARISKYNSQPFFRPKVSLDHKRRVLVVDQNHSDASTFYGRAAPNDFAAMLDAAIAENPDAEILVKTHPDLNWTKSGRRGYFDHLQSSGRIRLIRENLNPFQLFDLVDTVYVGTSGMGLEALLAGKRVVCFGAPFYAGWGVTDDRREIPHRGRTRDLLEIFHFFYIWYTIYNVPGIDGPAEIEDVLDFIQENRPVTPIPAEAPATPTVSIVIPVHGVEDYISDCLASIQRQIFQDFEVIAIDDVSPDSSADIVAAYAESDPRITLIRRQENVGPGFVRNQGIEAARGRYVLFIDPDDYMPNPSHLGRIVAMAEEDQADMVRFRKRHEQIENAAGAFVKLRPDHTESAFKEEKHSVRIRDYPEIAHSRHFWNWLYRREFLDRNAVRFRTAYREERAFLVQAYMADPLFSVCDSDGVVYRVRDTSAVRRKQTMADVRDQINNFEIVVHLLKEKGAFDEGSSLSWYARFQVSQFLHYLFFGFAYKTASAESEQAAFVRHLAAILAEADVTAQDLVSDPMQLSRPHVRASAYGLLLASVRAQRLDFIETALQLDPVRADDLWQEFLEEPANDAQRHFQVALGIYARNKAVLPAPPTRTSGRHRPRILLHLGSSKTGSTSLQHRMDHDRAQLLRGGVWYPEVGQFWQADRPHKQGGHAQFLAAAATGDRTLRNHIDAGVAFWGERLHTIVLSSEGFFLDDRAFDLPAYFDGYDVEVIVYLRRQDAWANSQYCEFVAGGTVSRVGADVTDWLAQTRTRTWLDYAGFVSRWVDLLGKDAVTVRVYSRTVFIGGDLIHDFAQAATLPQILDCAPVDARLTNSARLSAAHVELIRTYNSRWFADNTAYLRFIETAGEALMAWRREQDLPMPRPWILSDAQAADILAAADKGNRWIAREFLDSGGALFPEETVSVESAPLYPQEIRIVHEAYHKTKKTKKTKGSASSVEQLSVADYGMFGWRRWALPPAARLAYRFRTGQKLPHEFNTDPATFVRKTWGTTRPWAVALFEPQALKHQQGLLQRACIRVLRPMAHRRGGTEYVRLLENEPVYFARSIRNPAIRTVLRIVFPSGELIQ
;
A
#
# COMPACT_ATOMS: atom_id res chain seq x y z
N MET A 1 -55.56 -46.74 6.84
CA MET A 1 -55.65 -45.88 8.04
C MET A 1 -55.56 -44.42 7.58
N ARG A 2 -56.58 -43.58 7.83
CA ARG A 2 -56.64 -42.19 7.33
C ARG A 2 -55.54 -41.35 8.00
N LEU A 3 -54.45 -41.04 7.29
CA LEU A 3 -53.54 -39.94 7.66
C LEU A 3 -54.37 -38.64 7.67
N LYS A 4 -54.77 -38.18 8.86
CA LYS A 4 -55.31 -36.83 9.06
C LYS A 4 -54.22 -35.86 8.59
N LEU A 5 -54.42 -35.20 7.45
CA LEU A 5 -53.64 -34.03 7.03
C LEU A 5 -53.85 -32.94 8.10
N PHE A 6 -52.98 -32.91 9.11
CA PHE A 6 -53.08 -32.00 10.26
C PHE A 6 -52.79 -30.53 9.93
N ARG A 7 -52.50 -30.19 8.66
CA ARG A 7 -52.24 -28.83 8.19
C ARG A 7 -53.13 -28.57 6.99
N GLY A 8 -54.39 -28.17 7.25
CA GLY A 8 -55.38 -27.82 6.23
C GLY A 8 -55.01 -26.55 5.45
N ASP A 9 -55.80 -26.22 4.43
CA ASP A 9 -55.72 -25.21 3.35
C ASP A 9 -55.03 -23.83 3.57
N SER A 10 -54.54 -23.50 4.76
CA SER A 10 -53.76 -22.30 5.08
C SER A 10 -52.30 -22.44 4.63
N GLY A 11 -52.00 -21.97 3.42
CA GLY A 11 -50.65 -21.83 2.90
C GLY A 11 -50.70 -21.40 1.43
N HIS A 12 -49.58 -20.91 0.91
CA HIS A 12 -49.52 -20.46 -0.48
C HIS A 12 -49.76 -21.63 -1.47
N PRO A 13 -50.14 -21.36 -2.74
CA PRO A 13 -50.51 -22.41 -3.70
C PRO A 13 -49.49 -23.54 -3.85
N GLU A 14 -48.20 -23.21 -3.95
CA GLU A 14 -47.14 -24.21 -4.08
C GLU A 14 -46.94 -25.08 -2.83
N TYR A 15 -47.15 -24.54 -1.62
CA TYR A 15 -47.16 -25.35 -0.39
C TYR A 15 -48.23 -26.43 -0.44
N ARG A 16 -49.46 -26.07 -0.84
CA ARG A 16 -50.56 -27.04 -0.99
C ARG A 16 -50.27 -28.09 -2.05
N ARG A 17 -49.62 -27.69 -3.16
CA ARG A 17 -49.20 -28.62 -4.22
C ARG A 17 -48.09 -29.57 -3.74
N PHE A 18 -47.15 -29.08 -2.95
CA PHE A 18 -46.13 -29.89 -2.29
C PHE A 18 -46.72 -30.92 -1.32
N LEU A 19 -47.70 -30.52 -0.49
CA LEU A 19 -48.41 -31.46 0.39
C LEU A 19 -49.16 -32.54 -0.38
N LYS A 20 -49.78 -32.20 -1.53
CA LYS A 20 -50.41 -33.19 -2.42
C LYS A 20 -49.38 -34.15 -3.01
N LEU A 21 -48.22 -33.65 -3.42
CA LEU A 21 -47.12 -34.48 -3.91
C LEU A 21 -46.66 -35.47 -2.83
N LEU A 22 -46.41 -35.01 -1.60
CA LEU A 22 -46.08 -35.89 -0.47
C LEU A 22 -47.17 -36.94 -0.25
N ALA A 23 -48.45 -36.55 -0.22
CA ALA A 23 -49.57 -37.48 -0.02
C ALA A 23 -49.67 -38.55 -1.13
N LEU A 24 -49.35 -38.21 -2.38
CA LEU A 24 -49.29 -39.17 -3.49
C LEU A 24 -48.13 -40.15 -3.32
N ARG A 25 -46.95 -39.67 -2.92
CA ARG A 25 -45.77 -40.52 -2.69
C ARG A 25 -45.97 -41.52 -1.55
N GLN A 26 -46.73 -41.16 -0.52
CA GLN A 26 -47.10 -42.07 0.57
C GLN A 26 -48.02 -43.24 0.12
N ARG A 27 -48.67 -43.13 -1.05
CA ARG A 27 -49.56 -44.17 -1.60
C ARG A 27 -48.91 -45.00 -2.70
N ALA A 28 -47.72 -44.62 -3.15
CA ALA A 28 -47.02 -45.32 -4.22
C ALA A 28 -46.42 -46.63 -3.70
N GLU A 29 -46.94 -47.75 -4.22
CA GLU A 29 -46.36 -49.08 -4.03
C GLU A 29 -45.18 -49.26 -4.99
N LEU A 30 -44.09 -49.88 -4.52
CA LEU A 30 -42.97 -50.24 -5.38
C LEU A 30 -43.37 -51.43 -6.26
N PRO A 31 -42.88 -51.51 -7.51
CA PRO A 31 -42.98 -52.74 -8.30
C PRO A 31 -42.34 -53.91 -7.52
N GLU A 32 -42.99 -55.08 -7.51
CA GLU A 32 -42.56 -56.29 -6.76
C GLU A 32 -41.13 -56.78 -7.09
N THR A 33 -40.50 -56.25 -8.14
CA THR A 33 -39.24 -56.74 -8.72
C THR A 33 -37.97 -55.99 -8.28
N VAL A 34 -38.05 -54.97 -7.41
CA VAL A 34 -36.87 -54.17 -6.99
C VAL A 34 -36.51 -54.43 -5.51
N THR A 35 -35.29 -54.89 -5.26
CA THR A 35 -34.79 -55.37 -3.95
C THR A 35 -34.29 -54.28 -2.97
N ASP A 36 -33.94 -53.07 -3.43
CA ASP A 36 -33.56 -51.94 -2.54
C ASP A 36 -33.62 -50.56 -3.24
N PHE A 37 -34.05 -49.51 -2.54
CA PHE A 37 -34.21 -48.14 -3.10
C PHE A 37 -32.87 -47.52 -3.50
N ARG A 38 -31.83 -47.64 -2.65
CA ARG A 38 -30.50 -47.09 -2.91
C ARG A 38 -29.93 -47.62 -4.23
N THR A 39 -30.02 -48.94 -4.43
CA THR A 39 -29.57 -49.60 -5.66
C THR A 39 -30.30 -49.09 -6.90
N ARG A 40 -31.63 -48.90 -6.82
CA ARG A 40 -32.43 -48.34 -7.93
C ARG A 40 -32.03 -46.90 -8.26
N LEU A 41 -31.78 -46.06 -7.26
CA LEU A 41 -31.37 -44.67 -7.48
C LEU A 41 -30.01 -44.62 -8.18
N LEU A 42 -29.03 -45.37 -7.67
CA LEU A 42 -27.67 -45.40 -8.22
C LEU A 42 -27.63 -46.02 -9.62
N SER A 43 -28.43 -47.05 -9.91
CA SER A 43 -28.49 -47.67 -11.24
C SER A 43 -29.05 -46.72 -12.31
N ARG A 44 -29.78 -45.68 -11.91
CA ARG A 44 -30.36 -44.68 -12.81
C ARG A 44 -29.53 -43.41 -12.90
N ARG A 45 -28.44 -43.25 -12.15
CA ARG A 45 -27.67 -41.98 -12.08
C ARG A 45 -27.21 -41.41 -13.44
N MET A 46 -27.06 -42.27 -14.44
CA MET A 46 -26.67 -41.92 -15.81
C MET A 46 -27.85 -41.46 -16.69
N ALA A 47 -29.09 -41.59 -16.24
CA ALA A 47 -30.24 -41.04 -16.94
C ALA A 47 -30.33 -39.52 -16.76
N HIS A 48 -31.07 -38.85 -17.65
CA HIS A 48 -31.37 -37.42 -17.47
C HIS A 48 -32.21 -37.19 -16.22
N HIS A 49 -31.81 -36.22 -15.40
CA HIS A 49 -32.52 -35.82 -14.18
C HIS A 49 -32.74 -34.32 -14.17
N ARG A 50 -33.94 -33.89 -13.83
CA ARG A 50 -34.29 -32.47 -13.69
C ARG A 50 -34.04 -32.00 -12.27
N ILE A 51 -33.53 -30.78 -12.10
CA ILE A 51 -33.20 -30.23 -10.79
C ILE A 51 -33.58 -28.76 -10.67
N GLY A 52 -34.05 -28.36 -9.49
CA GLY A 52 -34.44 -26.98 -9.21
C GLY A 52 -33.29 -25.99 -9.05
N PHE A 53 -32.05 -26.37 -9.37
CA PHE A 53 -30.90 -25.48 -9.33
C PHE A 53 -30.72 -24.80 -10.70
N LYS A 54 -30.17 -23.58 -10.71
CA LYS A 54 -29.70 -22.98 -11.95
C LYS A 54 -28.34 -23.56 -12.32
N ARG A 55 -27.98 -23.59 -13.61
CA ARG A 55 -26.69 -24.13 -14.07
C ARG A 55 -25.50 -23.47 -13.37
N SER A 56 -25.57 -22.18 -13.06
CA SER A 56 -24.52 -21.48 -12.31
C SER A 56 -24.28 -22.03 -10.89
N ASN A 57 -25.32 -22.55 -10.22
CA ASN A 57 -25.19 -23.20 -8.92
C ASN A 57 -24.44 -24.53 -9.01
N LEU A 58 -24.63 -25.27 -10.10
CA LEU A 58 -23.93 -26.53 -10.36
C LEU A 58 -22.46 -26.30 -10.78
N ASN A 59 -22.15 -25.21 -11.47
CA ASN A 59 -20.77 -24.94 -11.89
C ASN A 59 -19.85 -24.43 -10.76
N THR A 60 -20.40 -23.69 -9.80
CA THR A 60 -19.59 -22.88 -8.86
C THR A 60 -20.08 -22.85 -7.43
N GLY A 61 -21.21 -23.51 -7.12
CA GLY A 61 -21.81 -23.47 -5.78
C GLY A 61 -21.50 -24.70 -4.93
N PHE A 62 -22.09 -24.72 -3.73
CA PHE A 62 -22.05 -25.84 -2.79
C PHE A 62 -22.51 -27.18 -3.42
N SER A 63 -23.40 -27.10 -4.42
CA SER A 63 -23.93 -28.24 -5.19
C SER A 63 -23.01 -28.73 -6.32
N ARG A 64 -21.78 -28.22 -6.45
CA ARG A 64 -20.90 -28.53 -7.60
C ARG A 64 -20.63 -30.02 -7.81
N ASN A 65 -20.51 -30.77 -6.71
CA ASN A 65 -20.28 -32.22 -6.77
C ASN A 65 -21.50 -33.01 -7.27
N MET A 66 -22.68 -32.39 -7.44
CA MET A 66 -23.86 -33.10 -7.96
C MET A 66 -23.69 -33.58 -9.39
N GLU A 67 -22.96 -32.86 -10.23
CA GLU A 67 -22.70 -33.28 -11.62
C GLU A 67 -21.78 -34.51 -11.69
N GLN A 68 -21.03 -34.81 -10.63
CA GLN A 68 -20.24 -36.05 -10.55
C GLN A 68 -21.11 -37.25 -10.17
N LEU A 69 -22.10 -37.04 -9.28
CA LEU A 69 -23.06 -38.07 -8.90
C LEU A 69 -24.09 -38.34 -10.01
N PHE A 70 -24.63 -37.28 -10.61
CA PHE A 70 -25.62 -37.31 -11.68
C PHE A 70 -25.11 -36.47 -12.87
N PRO A 71 -24.37 -37.08 -13.83
CA PRO A 71 -23.74 -36.32 -14.92
C PRO A 71 -24.72 -35.64 -15.88
N ASN A 72 -25.93 -36.16 -16.00
CA ASN A 72 -26.93 -35.70 -16.98
C ASN A 72 -28.03 -34.84 -16.32
N LEU A 73 -27.64 -33.89 -15.46
CA LEU A 73 -28.57 -32.95 -14.82
C LEU A 73 -29.05 -31.87 -15.80
N VAL A 74 -30.36 -31.62 -15.78
CA VAL A 74 -31.03 -30.52 -16.50
C VAL A 74 -31.45 -29.47 -15.48
N ALA A 75 -30.81 -28.30 -15.54
CA ALA A 75 -31.05 -27.20 -14.61
C ALA A 75 -32.35 -26.45 -14.94
N VAL A 76 -32.91 -25.75 -13.95
CA VAL A 76 -34.22 -25.06 -14.07
C VAL A 76 -34.27 -23.98 -15.15
N ASN A 77 -33.11 -23.50 -15.60
CA ASN A 77 -32.97 -22.43 -16.59
C ASN A 77 -32.47 -22.93 -17.95
N GLU A 78 -32.59 -24.22 -18.24
CA GLU A 78 -32.15 -24.85 -19.48
C GLU A 78 -33.31 -25.43 -20.28
N GLU A 79 -33.09 -25.59 -21.59
CA GLU A 79 -34.01 -26.31 -22.46
C GLU A 79 -34.09 -27.77 -22.01
N GLY A 80 -35.32 -28.30 -21.87
CA GLY A 80 -35.60 -29.66 -21.38
C GLY A 80 -36.06 -29.76 -19.92
N ILE A 81 -36.15 -28.65 -19.16
CA ILE A 81 -36.70 -28.68 -17.80
C ILE A 81 -38.17 -29.14 -17.74
N ASP A 82 -38.92 -29.02 -18.83
CA ASP A 82 -40.30 -29.48 -18.95
C ASP A 82 -40.45 -30.90 -19.54
N ASP A 83 -39.33 -31.57 -19.85
CA ASP A 83 -39.33 -32.93 -20.41
C ASP A 83 -39.75 -33.99 -19.37
N ASP A 84 -40.11 -35.18 -19.87
CA ASP A 84 -40.56 -36.31 -19.04
C ASP A 84 -39.38 -37.11 -18.44
N HIS A 85 -38.57 -36.42 -17.63
CA HIS A 85 -37.44 -36.99 -16.90
C HIS A 85 -37.68 -36.99 -15.38
N PRO A 86 -37.10 -37.95 -14.63
CA PRO A 86 -37.13 -37.96 -13.16
C PRO A 86 -36.57 -36.67 -12.56
N VAL A 87 -37.02 -36.35 -11.35
CA VAL A 87 -36.77 -35.06 -10.71
C VAL A 87 -36.02 -35.24 -9.39
N LEU A 88 -34.93 -34.49 -9.22
CA LEU A 88 -34.25 -34.33 -7.94
C LEU A 88 -34.68 -33.01 -7.28
N MET A 89 -35.41 -33.09 -6.17
CA MET A 89 -35.92 -31.92 -5.47
C MET A 89 -35.11 -31.64 -4.20
N TYR A 90 -34.40 -30.51 -4.19
CA TYR A 90 -33.57 -30.07 -3.06
C TYR A 90 -34.34 -29.18 -2.08
N GLY A 91 -34.32 -29.56 -0.79
CA GLY A 91 -34.99 -28.82 0.30
C GLY A 91 -36.51 -28.98 0.33
N ALA A 92 -37.19 -28.21 1.19
CA ALA A 92 -38.63 -28.32 1.43
C ALA A 92 -39.37 -26.98 1.22
N ILE A 93 -40.69 -27.06 1.03
CA ILE A 93 -41.58 -25.90 0.90
C ILE A 93 -42.37 -25.75 2.20
N LEU A 94 -42.31 -24.57 2.81
CA LEU A 94 -43.03 -24.23 4.05
C LEU A 94 -44.33 -23.46 3.74
N ASP A 95 -45.11 -23.17 4.77
CA ASP A 95 -46.37 -22.43 4.69
C ASP A 95 -46.24 -20.99 4.15
N SER A 96 -45.07 -20.39 4.35
CA SER A 96 -44.67 -19.07 3.88
C SER A 96 -43.63 -19.17 2.75
N GLU A 97 -43.90 -18.52 1.62
CA GLU A 97 -43.02 -18.50 0.44
C GLU A 97 -41.60 -18.00 0.78
N ALA A 98 -41.49 -16.96 1.61
CA ALA A 98 -40.20 -16.40 2.02
C ALA A 98 -39.35 -17.35 2.90
N LYS A 99 -39.95 -18.39 3.49
CA LYS A 99 -39.27 -19.40 4.31
C LYS A 99 -38.93 -20.65 3.50
N SER A 100 -39.66 -20.90 2.40
CA SER A 100 -39.48 -22.06 1.52
C SER A 100 -38.13 -22.08 0.82
N HIS A 101 -37.61 -23.27 0.57
CA HIS A 101 -36.32 -23.42 -0.12
C HIS A 101 -36.43 -22.97 -1.59
N ALA A 102 -35.56 -22.05 -2.01
CA ALA A 102 -35.65 -21.41 -3.32
C ALA A 102 -35.57 -22.40 -4.50
N SER A 103 -34.74 -23.45 -4.38
CA SER A 103 -34.62 -24.47 -5.43
C SER A 103 -35.90 -25.29 -5.59
N ALA A 104 -36.53 -25.70 -4.48
CA ALA A 104 -37.80 -26.42 -4.52
C ALA A 104 -38.90 -25.53 -5.13
N MET A 105 -38.98 -24.26 -4.73
CA MET A 105 -39.94 -23.29 -5.27
C MET A 105 -39.78 -23.08 -6.79
N GLN A 106 -38.54 -22.97 -7.28
CA GLN A 106 -38.26 -22.79 -8.71
C GLN A 106 -38.64 -24.02 -9.55
N LEU A 107 -38.58 -25.22 -8.95
CA LEU A 107 -38.90 -26.47 -9.64
C LEU A 107 -40.41 -26.71 -9.73
N MET A 108 -41.19 -26.20 -8.79
CA MET A 108 -42.63 -26.47 -8.69
C MET A 108 -43.43 -26.20 -9.97
N PRO A 109 -43.26 -25.08 -10.70
CA PRO A 109 -43.98 -24.82 -11.94
C PRO A 109 -43.82 -25.94 -12.98
N HIS A 110 -42.65 -26.57 -13.02
CA HIS A 110 -42.25 -27.60 -14.00
C HIS A 110 -42.65 -29.03 -13.60
N LEU A 111 -43.30 -29.22 -12.45
CA LEU A 111 -43.66 -30.53 -11.91
C LEU A 111 -45.07 -30.99 -12.28
N ARG A 112 -45.19 -32.06 -13.06
CA ARG A 112 -46.47 -32.73 -13.24
C ARG A 112 -46.88 -33.47 -11.96
N SER A 113 -48.19 -33.69 -11.76
CA SER A 113 -48.71 -34.39 -10.57
C SER A 113 -48.29 -35.85 -10.45
N ASP A 114 -47.93 -36.48 -11.58
CA ASP A 114 -47.49 -37.87 -11.71
C ASP A 114 -45.96 -38.04 -11.73
N ALA A 115 -45.18 -36.96 -11.72
CA ALA A 115 -43.73 -37.00 -11.87
C ALA A 115 -43.01 -37.95 -10.88
N ASP A 116 -41.94 -38.63 -11.33
CA ASP A 116 -41.04 -39.42 -10.49
C ASP A 116 -40.09 -38.46 -9.75
N VAL A 117 -40.39 -38.17 -8.48
CA VAL A 117 -39.66 -37.21 -7.64
C VAL A 117 -38.86 -37.93 -6.57
N VAL A 118 -37.57 -37.64 -6.52
CA VAL A 118 -36.67 -38.00 -5.42
C VAL A 118 -36.33 -36.73 -4.67
N PHE A 119 -36.72 -36.66 -3.41
CA PHE A 119 -36.31 -35.60 -2.50
C PHE A 119 -34.86 -35.82 -2.09
N PHE A 120 -34.09 -34.76 -1.95
CA PHE A 120 -32.78 -34.86 -1.35
C PHE A 120 -32.42 -33.64 -0.52
N GLU A 121 -31.52 -33.87 0.43
CA GLU A 121 -30.93 -32.84 1.28
C GLU A 121 -29.44 -33.14 1.51
N MET A 122 -28.70 -32.23 2.11
CA MET A 122 -27.38 -32.48 2.67
C MET A 122 -27.40 -33.58 3.74
N GLY A 123 -26.36 -34.40 3.70
CA GLY A 123 -26.01 -35.30 4.80
C GLY A 123 -25.33 -34.59 5.97
N PHE A 124 -24.95 -35.38 6.97
CA PHE A 124 -24.27 -34.91 8.18
C PHE A 124 -22.74 -34.94 8.09
N LEU A 125 -22.15 -35.37 6.98
CA LEU A 125 -20.75 -35.11 6.63
C LEU A 125 -20.75 -34.18 5.41
N ALA A 126 -21.07 -32.91 5.63
CA ALA A 126 -21.44 -32.02 4.54
C ALA A 126 -20.22 -31.41 3.85
N SER A 127 -19.22 -30.92 4.59
CA SER A 127 -18.02 -30.32 3.99
C SER A 127 -16.82 -30.32 4.94
N ALA A 128 -15.61 -30.28 4.37
CA ALA A 128 -14.36 -30.03 5.08
C ALA A 128 -14.26 -28.58 5.60
N THR A 129 -15.03 -27.67 5.01
CA THR A 129 -15.12 -26.25 5.42
C THR A 129 -16.53 -25.94 5.92
N SER A 130 -16.79 -24.67 6.20
CA SER A 130 -18.15 -24.26 6.50
C SER A 130 -19.02 -24.00 5.29
N TRP A 131 -20.33 -23.97 5.53
CA TRP A 131 -21.32 -23.58 4.53
C TRP A 131 -21.05 -22.19 3.92
N SER A 132 -20.69 -21.18 4.72
CA SER A 132 -20.51 -19.82 4.18
C SER A 132 -19.20 -19.67 3.41
N GLU A 133 -18.12 -20.28 3.88
CA GLU A 133 -16.82 -20.27 3.21
C GLU A 133 -16.93 -20.98 1.85
N SER A 134 -17.57 -22.14 1.83
CA SER A 134 -17.83 -22.87 0.59
C SER A 134 -18.66 -22.05 -0.41
N LEU A 135 -19.71 -21.36 0.03
CA LEU A 135 -20.51 -20.48 -0.82
C LEU A 135 -19.72 -19.29 -1.38
N ALA A 136 -18.77 -18.75 -0.60
CA ALA A 136 -17.96 -17.60 -0.99
C ALA A 136 -16.81 -17.98 -1.94
N ALA A 137 -16.14 -19.11 -1.68
CA ALA A 137 -14.91 -19.52 -2.36
C ALA A 137 -15.13 -19.96 -3.82
N ARG A 138 -16.31 -20.53 -4.13
CA ARG A 138 -16.61 -21.13 -5.44
C ARG A 138 -15.63 -22.26 -5.85
N ASP A 139 -15.07 -22.94 -4.87
CA ASP A 139 -14.08 -24.01 -5.03
C ASP A 139 -14.74 -25.41 -4.95
N PRO A 140 -14.60 -26.29 -5.95
CA PRO A 140 -15.05 -27.68 -5.87
C PRO A 140 -14.52 -28.45 -4.66
N ALA A 141 -13.33 -28.15 -4.15
CA ALA A 141 -12.80 -28.80 -2.96
C ALA A 141 -13.63 -28.50 -1.69
N MET A 142 -14.44 -27.44 -1.72
CA MET A 142 -15.31 -27.04 -0.60
C MET A 142 -16.77 -27.44 -0.78
N ALA A 143 -17.14 -28.10 -1.90
CA ALA A 143 -18.51 -28.50 -2.19
C ALA A 143 -19.06 -29.56 -1.21
N CYS A 144 -20.37 -29.83 -1.27
CA CYS A 144 -21.00 -30.85 -0.44
C CYS A 144 -20.42 -32.24 -0.73
N LEU A 145 -20.08 -32.97 0.33
CA LEU A 145 -19.50 -34.31 0.26
C LEU A 145 -20.57 -35.42 0.38
N GLY A 146 -21.73 -35.13 0.96
CA GLY A 146 -22.77 -36.14 1.21
C GLY A 146 -24.18 -35.61 1.05
N TYR A 147 -25.04 -36.42 0.42
CA TYR A 147 -26.45 -36.10 0.20
C TYR A 147 -27.34 -37.27 0.61
N VAL A 148 -28.46 -36.97 1.24
CA VAL A 148 -29.49 -37.92 1.66
C VAL A 148 -30.62 -37.88 0.65
N TYR A 149 -31.04 -39.03 0.12
CA TYR A 149 -32.07 -39.14 -0.91
C TYR A 149 -33.26 -39.98 -0.45
N ASP A 150 -34.48 -39.60 -0.83
CA ASP A 150 -35.71 -40.31 -0.50
C ASP A 150 -36.83 -40.05 -1.51
N ASP A 151 -37.54 -41.09 -1.97
CA ASP A 151 -38.66 -40.97 -2.90
C ASP A 151 -40.04 -40.84 -2.21
N ARG A 152 -40.10 -40.85 -0.88
CA ARG A 152 -41.34 -40.74 -0.08
C ARG A 152 -41.46 -39.41 0.65
N ALA A 153 -40.45 -39.04 1.44
CA ALA A 153 -40.38 -37.78 2.18
C ALA A 153 -38.96 -37.53 2.71
N GLN A 154 -38.60 -36.28 3.00
CA GLN A 154 -37.28 -35.99 3.57
C GLN A 154 -37.14 -36.53 5.00
N PHE A 155 -35.90 -36.86 5.38
CA PHE A 155 -35.58 -37.56 6.64
C PHE A 155 -36.04 -36.83 7.91
N PHE A 156 -36.09 -35.49 7.88
CA PHE A 156 -36.53 -34.66 9.00
C PHE A 156 -38.06 -34.48 9.08
N MET A 157 -38.83 -35.04 8.15
CA MET A 157 -40.29 -34.90 8.09
C MET A 157 -41.01 -35.91 8.99
N ALA A 158 -41.11 -35.60 10.29
CA ALA A 158 -41.63 -36.50 11.32
C ALA A 158 -43.11 -36.90 11.17
N ASP A 159 -43.88 -36.22 10.33
CA ASP A 159 -45.29 -36.55 10.05
C ASP A 159 -45.45 -37.59 8.92
N TYR A 160 -44.38 -37.87 8.15
CA TYR A 160 -44.41 -38.69 6.95
C TYR A 160 -43.39 -39.83 7.02
N PRO A 161 -43.81 -41.10 6.91
CA PRO A 161 -42.89 -42.21 6.71
C PRO A 161 -41.99 -41.98 5.49
N ASN A 162 -40.71 -42.34 5.65
CA ASN A 162 -39.68 -42.26 4.62
C ASN A 162 -38.89 -43.59 4.57
N ARG A 163 -38.00 -43.75 3.60
CA ARG A 163 -37.26 -45.01 3.39
C ARG A 163 -36.38 -45.39 4.57
N LEU A 164 -35.79 -44.40 5.24
CA LEU A 164 -35.04 -44.63 6.46
C LEU A 164 -35.93 -45.19 7.58
N THR A 165 -37.12 -44.62 7.75
CA THR A 165 -38.09 -45.05 8.77
C THR A 165 -38.66 -46.43 8.46
N GLU A 166 -38.88 -46.75 7.18
CA GLU A 166 -39.20 -48.12 6.73
C GLU A 166 -38.09 -49.10 7.06
N ARG A 167 -36.84 -48.75 6.78
CA ARG A 167 -35.68 -49.60 7.07
C ARG A 167 -35.53 -49.84 8.57
N LEU A 168 -35.68 -48.79 9.38
CA LEU A 168 -35.60 -48.87 10.85
C LEU A 168 -36.79 -49.59 11.48
N ASN A 169 -37.99 -49.55 10.90
CA ASN A 169 -39.12 -50.37 11.37
C ASN A 169 -39.10 -51.81 10.83
N GLY A 170 -38.43 -52.06 9.70
CA GLY A 170 -38.39 -53.36 9.02
C GLY A 170 -37.69 -54.45 9.83
N MET A 171 -37.82 -55.70 9.41
CA MET A 171 -37.19 -56.85 10.10
C MET A 171 -35.68 -56.96 9.88
N THR A 172 -35.10 -56.21 8.95
CA THR A 172 -33.67 -56.26 8.63
C THR A 172 -32.82 -55.88 9.85
N GLU A 173 -31.87 -56.74 10.19
CA GLU A 173 -30.80 -56.50 11.16
C GLU A 173 -29.48 -56.34 10.40
N ILE A 174 -28.56 -55.55 10.94
CA ILE A 174 -27.22 -55.40 10.38
C ILE A 174 -26.35 -56.61 10.80
N SER A 175 -25.51 -57.08 9.90
CA SER A 175 -24.54 -58.15 10.18
C SER A 175 -23.46 -57.71 11.17
N ASP A 176 -22.76 -58.67 11.79
CA ASP A 176 -21.63 -58.36 12.71
C ASP A 176 -20.56 -57.50 12.02
N THR A 177 -20.25 -57.77 10.75
CA THR A 177 -19.31 -56.98 9.94
C THR A 177 -19.77 -55.53 9.76
N GLU A 178 -21.07 -55.31 9.50
CA GLU A 178 -21.66 -53.98 9.34
C GLU A 178 -21.69 -53.22 10.66
N ARG A 179 -21.93 -53.93 11.76
CA ARG A 179 -21.92 -53.40 13.12
C ARG A 179 -20.52 -52.98 13.56
N ASP A 180 -19.52 -53.79 13.25
CA ASP A 180 -18.11 -53.48 13.46
C ASP A 180 -17.65 -52.30 12.60
N ARG A 181 -18.09 -52.21 11.33
CA ARG A 181 -17.85 -51.05 10.48
C ARG A 181 -18.46 -49.79 11.11
N ALA A 182 -19.74 -49.84 11.50
CA ALA A 182 -20.40 -48.71 12.16
C ALA A 182 -19.66 -48.27 13.43
N ARG A 183 -19.25 -49.20 14.29
CA ARG A 183 -18.47 -48.89 15.51
C ARG A 183 -17.17 -48.16 15.18
N ARG A 184 -16.33 -48.72 14.31
CA ARG A 184 -15.04 -48.12 13.94
C ARG A 184 -15.21 -46.75 13.31
N THR A 185 -16.22 -46.56 12.48
CA THR A 185 -16.50 -45.27 11.83
C THR A 185 -16.97 -44.23 12.85
N ILE A 186 -17.79 -44.60 13.84
CA ILE A 186 -18.17 -43.72 14.95
C ILE A 186 -16.93 -43.34 15.76
N ASP A 187 -16.12 -44.31 16.17
CA ASP A 187 -14.89 -44.07 16.95
C ASP A 187 -13.96 -43.12 16.21
N ARG A 188 -13.82 -43.30 14.89
CA ARG A 188 -13.03 -42.41 14.02
C ARG A 188 -13.61 -41.00 13.95
N ILE A 189 -14.93 -40.84 13.80
CA ILE A 189 -15.61 -39.54 13.79
C ILE A 189 -15.37 -38.80 15.11
N VAL A 190 -15.54 -39.49 16.24
CA VAL A 190 -15.37 -38.93 17.59
C VAL A 190 -13.91 -38.54 17.84
N ALA A 191 -12.97 -39.46 17.57
CA ALA A 191 -11.54 -39.21 17.78
C ALA A 191 -11.00 -38.08 16.89
N ALA A 192 -11.40 -38.06 15.62
CA ALA A 192 -11.02 -36.99 14.70
C ALA A 192 -11.84 -35.71 14.88
N ARG A 193 -12.86 -35.73 15.75
CA ARG A 193 -13.79 -34.62 16.06
C ARG A 193 -14.46 -34.07 14.80
N ILE A 194 -14.93 -34.96 13.94
CA ILE A 194 -15.57 -34.64 12.65
C ILE A 194 -17.05 -34.33 12.87
N SER A 195 -17.52 -33.19 12.37
CA SER A 195 -18.89 -32.70 12.49
C SER A 195 -19.52 -32.49 11.11
N LYS A 196 -20.74 -31.94 11.05
CA LYS A 196 -21.42 -31.56 9.80
C LYS A 196 -20.59 -30.62 8.93
N TYR A 197 -19.98 -29.63 9.58
CA TYR A 197 -19.01 -28.72 8.99
C TYR A 197 -17.73 -28.82 9.81
N ASN A 198 -16.57 -28.59 9.18
CA ASN A 198 -15.28 -28.94 9.78
C ASN A 198 -14.24 -27.79 9.78
N SER A 199 -14.68 -26.54 9.64
CA SER A 199 -13.81 -25.36 9.79
C SER A 199 -13.89 -24.70 11.17
N GLN A 200 -14.67 -25.26 12.10
CA GLN A 200 -14.81 -24.70 13.44
C GLN A 200 -13.58 -25.02 14.29
N PRO A 201 -12.99 -24.02 14.95
CA PRO A 201 -11.76 -24.19 15.70
C PRO A 201 -11.94 -25.08 16.94
N PHE A 202 -10.83 -25.68 17.37
CA PHE A 202 -10.75 -26.56 18.53
C PHE A 202 -10.22 -25.78 19.73
N PHE A 203 -11.11 -25.13 20.48
CA PHE A 203 -10.76 -24.51 21.75
C PHE A 203 -11.87 -24.77 22.77
N ARG A 204 -11.52 -24.73 24.06
CA ARG A 204 -12.48 -24.85 25.14
C ARG A 204 -13.12 -23.49 25.44
N PRO A 205 -14.46 -23.36 25.40
CA PRO A 205 -15.11 -22.12 25.77
C PRO A 205 -14.95 -21.82 27.27
N LYS A 206 -15.04 -20.53 27.64
CA LYS A 206 -15.02 -20.09 29.03
C LYS A 206 -16.24 -20.65 29.78
N VAL A 207 -15.97 -21.32 30.90
CA VAL A 207 -16.98 -21.91 31.80
C VAL A 207 -16.76 -21.42 33.23
N SER A 208 -17.79 -21.48 34.08
CA SER A 208 -17.66 -21.17 35.51
C SER A 208 -16.82 -22.22 36.22
N LEU A 209 -15.89 -21.78 37.09
CA LEU A 209 -15.12 -22.66 37.97
C LEU A 209 -15.96 -23.17 39.16
N ASP A 210 -17.09 -22.52 39.46
CA ASP A 210 -17.95 -22.83 40.61
C ASP A 210 -18.78 -24.11 40.41
N HIS A 211 -18.88 -24.59 39.17
CA HIS A 211 -19.71 -25.73 38.80
C HIS A 211 -18.87 -26.89 38.27
N LYS A 212 -18.99 -28.05 38.91
CA LYS A 212 -18.31 -29.28 38.46
C LYS A 212 -19.05 -29.99 37.32
N ARG A 213 -20.38 -29.87 37.27
CA ARG A 213 -21.25 -30.52 36.29
C ARG A 213 -21.87 -29.49 35.33
N ARG A 214 -22.09 -29.88 34.07
CA ARG A 214 -22.62 -28.99 33.02
C ARG A 214 -23.54 -29.73 32.05
N VAL A 215 -24.53 -29.01 31.52
CA VAL A 215 -25.44 -29.49 30.49
C VAL A 215 -25.51 -28.52 29.31
N LEU A 216 -25.78 -29.04 28.11
CA LEU A 216 -25.83 -28.25 26.88
C LEU A 216 -27.26 -28.10 26.39
N VAL A 217 -27.65 -26.89 26.01
CA VAL A 217 -28.89 -26.56 25.31
C VAL A 217 -28.53 -26.02 23.94
N VAL A 218 -29.05 -26.63 22.87
CA VAL A 218 -28.69 -26.28 21.49
C VAL A 218 -29.80 -25.46 20.83
N ASP A 219 -29.45 -24.24 20.41
CA ASP A 219 -30.35 -23.37 19.64
C ASP A 219 -30.43 -23.76 18.17
N GLN A 220 -31.47 -23.30 17.47
CA GLN A 220 -31.65 -23.47 16.03
C GLN A 220 -32.24 -22.22 15.37
N ASN A 221 -32.12 -22.12 14.05
CA ASN A 221 -32.70 -21.00 13.28
C ASN A 221 -34.24 -21.08 13.24
N HIS A 222 -34.91 -19.95 13.45
CA HIS A 222 -36.39 -19.81 13.38
C HIS A 222 -37.03 -20.26 12.05
N SER A 223 -36.25 -20.32 10.96
CA SER A 223 -36.73 -20.67 9.62
C SER A 223 -36.23 -22.03 9.12
N ASP A 224 -35.70 -22.89 9.99
CA ASP A 224 -35.23 -24.23 9.59
C ASP A 224 -36.40 -25.18 9.32
N ALA A 225 -36.43 -25.78 8.12
CA ALA A 225 -37.42 -26.78 7.73
C ALA A 225 -37.45 -27.98 8.70
N SER A 226 -36.30 -28.33 9.31
CA SER A 226 -36.21 -29.42 10.27
C SER A 226 -37.03 -29.16 11.54
N THR A 227 -37.19 -27.90 11.97
CA THR A 227 -38.03 -27.55 13.14
C THR A 227 -39.51 -27.60 12.77
N PHE A 228 -39.88 -27.02 11.62
CA PHE A 228 -41.27 -26.96 11.15
C PHE A 228 -41.86 -28.36 10.87
N TYR A 229 -41.09 -29.23 10.22
CA TYR A 229 -41.51 -30.60 9.89
C TYR A 229 -41.14 -31.64 10.97
N GLY A 230 -40.18 -31.32 11.83
CA GLY A 230 -39.80 -32.14 12.98
C GLY A 230 -40.55 -31.77 14.26
N ARG A 231 -41.71 -31.14 14.17
CA ARG A 231 -42.60 -30.83 15.30
C ARG A 231 -41.91 -30.07 16.45
N ALA A 232 -41.09 -29.06 16.15
CA ALA A 232 -40.54 -28.14 17.16
C ALA A 232 -41.04 -26.71 16.89
N ALA A 233 -41.78 -26.14 17.83
CA ALA A 233 -42.33 -24.79 17.78
C ALA A 233 -41.56 -23.84 18.73
N PRO A 234 -41.72 -22.51 18.61
CA PRO A 234 -41.03 -21.56 19.50
C PRO A 234 -41.22 -21.84 21.01
N ASN A 235 -42.42 -22.23 21.43
CA ASN A 235 -42.71 -22.55 22.82
C ASN A 235 -41.94 -23.78 23.32
N ASP A 236 -41.55 -24.69 22.42
CA ASP A 236 -40.78 -25.88 22.77
C ASP A 236 -39.33 -25.54 23.10
N PHE A 237 -38.75 -24.51 22.47
CA PHE A 237 -37.40 -24.04 22.81
C PHE A 237 -37.37 -23.37 24.20
N ALA A 238 -38.40 -22.59 24.53
CA ALA A 238 -38.55 -22.06 25.89
C ALA A 238 -38.69 -23.19 26.92
N ALA A 239 -39.61 -24.14 26.67
CA ALA A 239 -39.80 -25.31 27.54
C ALA A 239 -38.53 -26.18 27.66
N MET A 240 -37.73 -26.27 26.59
CA MET A 240 -36.45 -26.99 26.59
C MET A 240 -35.43 -26.35 27.53
N LEU A 241 -35.30 -25.02 27.49
CA LEU A 241 -34.40 -24.30 28.40
C LEU A 241 -34.90 -24.41 29.86
N ASP A 242 -36.20 -24.23 30.08
CA ASP A 242 -36.81 -24.36 31.41
C ASP A 242 -36.61 -25.76 31.99
N ALA A 243 -36.77 -26.80 31.18
CA ALA A 243 -36.53 -28.18 31.57
C ALA A 243 -35.05 -28.44 31.90
N ALA A 244 -34.13 -27.97 31.06
CA ALA A 244 -32.69 -28.11 31.32
C ALA A 244 -32.28 -27.46 32.65
N ILE A 245 -32.86 -26.29 32.96
CA ILE A 245 -32.69 -25.59 34.23
C ILE A 245 -33.29 -26.41 35.39
N ALA A 246 -34.55 -26.82 35.29
CA ALA A 246 -35.26 -27.48 36.38
C ALA A 246 -34.71 -28.87 36.71
N GLU A 247 -34.33 -29.64 35.69
CA GLU A 247 -33.86 -31.03 35.82
C GLU A 247 -32.40 -31.12 36.31
N ASN A 248 -31.63 -30.03 36.23
CA ASN A 248 -30.21 -30.00 36.60
C ASN A 248 -29.90 -28.82 37.53
N PRO A 249 -30.36 -28.83 38.79
CA PRO A 249 -30.21 -27.69 39.72
C PRO A 249 -28.75 -27.42 40.14
N ASP A 250 -27.88 -28.43 40.05
CA ASP A 250 -26.47 -28.41 40.43
C ASP A 250 -25.50 -28.08 39.28
N ALA A 251 -26.01 -27.93 38.05
CA ALA A 251 -25.20 -27.79 36.85
C ALA A 251 -25.21 -26.36 36.28
N GLU A 252 -24.09 -25.99 35.63
CA GLU A 252 -24.04 -24.86 34.71
C GLU A 252 -24.76 -25.23 33.40
N ILE A 253 -25.59 -24.31 32.90
CA ILE A 253 -26.35 -24.48 31.66
C ILE A 253 -25.62 -23.74 30.54
N LEU A 254 -25.01 -24.49 29.62
CA LEU A 254 -24.37 -23.94 28.44
C LEU A 254 -25.41 -23.85 27.31
N VAL A 255 -25.67 -22.66 26.79
CA VAL A 255 -26.60 -22.43 25.69
C VAL A 255 -25.80 -22.12 24.43
N LYS A 256 -25.72 -23.08 23.50
CA LYS A 256 -25.00 -22.88 22.23
C LYS A 256 -25.93 -22.24 21.20
N THR A 257 -25.61 -21.00 20.81
CA THR A 257 -26.35 -20.31 19.75
C THR A 257 -25.94 -20.82 18.37
N HIS A 258 -26.83 -20.72 17.37
CA HIS A 258 -26.58 -21.25 16.03
C HIS A 258 -25.42 -20.50 15.31
N PRO A 259 -24.50 -21.20 14.61
CA PRO A 259 -23.30 -20.59 14.02
C PRO A 259 -23.56 -19.59 12.87
N ASP A 260 -24.65 -19.74 12.11
CA ASP A 260 -25.00 -18.85 10.96
C ASP A 260 -25.23 -17.37 11.30
N LEU A 261 -25.27 -17.01 12.58
CA LEU A 261 -25.49 -15.64 13.06
C LEU A 261 -24.28 -14.72 12.81
N ASN A 262 -23.07 -15.27 12.67
CA ASN A 262 -21.84 -14.48 12.55
C ASN A 262 -21.42 -14.18 11.11
N TRP A 263 -22.09 -14.73 10.08
CA TRP A 263 -21.55 -14.75 8.70
C TRP A 263 -22.40 -14.11 7.62
N THR A 264 -23.61 -13.64 7.92
CA THR A 264 -24.39 -12.89 6.93
C THR A 264 -25.03 -11.65 7.53
N LYS A 265 -25.02 -10.54 6.78
CA LYS A 265 -25.86 -9.34 7.03
C LYS A 265 -27.37 -9.64 6.97
N SER A 266 -27.79 -10.91 6.95
CA SER A 266 -29.13 -11.37 6.54
C SER A 266 -30.15 -11.52 7.66
N GLY A 267 -29.82 -11.21 8.92
CA GLY A 267 -30.83 -11.07 9.98
C GLY A 267 -31.60 -12.34 10.35
N ARG A 268 -31.08 -13.54 10.06
CA ARG A 268 -31.59 -14.79 10.64
C ARG A 268 -31.36 -14.75 12.15
N ARG A 269 -32.36 -15.11 12.96
CA ARG A 269 -32.29 -15.14 14.43
C ARG A 269 -32.50 -16.56 14.95
N GLY A 270 -31.76 -16.94 15.98
CA GLY A 270 -31.99 -18.13 16.80
C GLY A 270 -33.07 -17.89 17.86
N TYR A 271 -33.62 -18.96 18.45
CA TYR A 271 -34.67 -18.86 19.46
C TYR A 271 -34.16 -18.21 20.76
N PHE A 272 -32.88 -18.32 21.07
CA PHE A 272 -32.28 -17.79 22.31
C PHE A 272 -31.50 -16.48 22.12
N ASP A 273 -31.54 -15.86 20.94
CA ASP A 273 -30.73 -14.68 20.63
C ASP A 273 -30.94 -13.48 21.57
N HIS A 274 -32.16 -13.36 22.09
CA HIS A 274 -32.59 -12.30 23.00
C HIS A 274 -32.08 -12.49 24.44
N LEU A 275 -31.47 -13.64 24.76
CA LEU A 275 -30.96 -13.95 26.09
C LEU A 275 -29.54 -13.41 26.30
N GLN A 276 -29.23 -13.12 27.57
CA GLN A 276 -27.91 -12.74 28.07
C GLN A 276 -27.43 -13.76 29.11
N SER A 277 -26.12 -13.92 29.24
CA SER A 277 -25.56 -14.82 30.26
C SER A 277 -25.92 -14.27 31.63
N SER A 278 -26.49 -15.09 32.50
CA SER A 278 -26.90 -14.68 33.85
C SER A 278 -26.92 -15.87 34.80
N GLY A 279 -26.41 -15.66 36.02
CA GLY A 279 -26.27 -16.72 37.01
C GLY A 279 -25.52 -17.94 36.45
N ARG A 280 -26.16 -19.11 36.52
CA ARG A 280 -25.64 -20.39 36.01
C ARG A 280 -25.91 -20.65 34.52
N ILE A 281 -26.49 -19.70 33.80
CA ILE A 281 -26.76 -19.81 32.36
C ILE A 281 -25.68 -19.04 31.59
N ARG A 282 -24.93 -19.76 30.76
CA ARG A 282 -23.84 -19.23 29.94
C ARG A 282 -24.17 -19.37 28.47
N LEU A 283 -24.26 -18.26 27.74
CA LEU A 283 -24.41 -18.31 26.28
C LEU A 283 -23.04 -18.48 25.62
N ILE A 284 -22.92 -19.49 24.75
CA ILE A 284 -21.77 -19.75 23.90
C ILE A 284 -22.08 -19.25 22.50
N ARG A 285 -21.57 -18.06 22.17
CA ARG A 285 -21.81 -17.36 20.89
C ARG A 285 -20.69 -17.59 19.88
N GLU A 286 -19.58 -18.13 20.35
CA GLU A 286 -18.39 -18.40 19.58
C GLU A 286 -18.62 -19.57 18.60
N ASN A 287 -17.90 -19.53 17.47
CA ASN A 287 -17.84 -20.66 16.56
C ASN A 287 -16.74 -21.62 17.04
N LEU A 288 -17.11 -22.85 17.40
CA LEU A 288 -16.19 -23.86 17.92
C LEU A 288 -16.71 -25.26 17.56
N ASN A 289 -15.81 -26.23 17.47
CA ASN A 289 -16.16 -27.60 17.10
C ASN A 289 -17.08 -28.24 18.17
N PRO A 290 -18.25 -28.81 17.82
CA PRO A 290 -19.20 -29.37 18.78
C PRO A 290 -18.62 -30.35 19.81
N PHE A 291 -17.61 -31.14 19.44
CA PHE A 291 -16.99 -32.09 20.35
C PHE A 291 -16.27 -31.41 21.53
N GLN A 292 -15.85 -30.16 21.40
CA GLN A 292 -15.31 -29.37 22.52
C GLN A 292 -16.38 -29.07 23.59
N LEU A 293 -17.66 -28.98 23.20
CA LEU A 293 -18.77 -28.84 24.15
C LEU A 293 -19.14 -30.19 24.75
N PHE A 294 -19.15 -31.25 23.93
CA PHE A 294 -19.47 -32.59 24.40
C PHE A 294 -18.49 -33.04 25.49
N ASP A 295 -17.21 -32.71 25.38
CA ASP A 295 -16.21 -32.99 26.43
C ASP A 295 -16.55 -32.34 27.79
N LEU A 296 -17.31 -31.24 27.79
CA LEU A 296 -17.63 -30.47 28.99
C LEU A 296 -18.96 -30.87 29.65
N VAL A 297 -19.83 -31.59 28.95
CA VAL A 297 -21.21 -31.86 29.38
C VAL A 297 -21.51 -33.35 29.45
N ASP A 298 -22.51 -33.69 30.28
CA ASP A 298 -23.05 -35.05 30.37
C ASP A 298 -24.39 -35.23 29.61
N THR A 299 -25.17 -34.15 29.50
CA THR A 299 -26.52 -34.17 28.89
C THR A 299 -26.68 -33.03 27.87
N VAL A 300 -27.33 -33.32 26.74
CA VAL A 300 -27.60 -32.37 25.65
C VAL A 300 -29.11 -32.31 25.34
N TYR A 301 -29.67 -31.11 25.38
CA TYR A 301 -31.07 -30.81 25.06
C TYR A 301 -31.17 -30.19 23.66
N VAL A 302 -32.01 -30.77 22.81
CA VAL A 302 -32.19 -30.35 21.42
C VAL A 302 -33.66 -30.28 21.00
N GLY A 303 -33.98 -29.35 20.10
CA GLY A 303 -35.24 -29.36 19.35
C GLY A 303 -35.21 -30.47 18.30
N THR A 304 -34.53 -30.21 17.18
CA THR A 304 -34.34 -31.15 16.06
C THR A 304 -32.91 -31.13 15.50
N SER A 305 -31.98 -30.48 16.20
CA SER A 305 -30.62 -30.22 15.71
C SER A 305 -29.83 -31.49 15.40
N GLY A 306 -28.99 -31.46 14.36
CA GLY A 306 -28.04 -32.53 14.07
C GLY A 306 -27.05 -32.78 15.21
N MET A 307 -26.74 -31.75 16.02
CA MET A 307 -25.85 -31.85 17.18
C MET A 307 -26.33 -32.87 18.23
N GLY A 308 -27.64 -33.18 18.28
CA GLY A 308 -28.14 -34.24 19.14
C GLY A 308 -27.65 -35.62 18.70
N LEU A 309 -27.57 -35.88 17.39
CA LEU A 309 -26.99 -37.13 16.91
C LEU A 309 -25.49 -37.19 17.20
N GLU A 310 -24.77 -36.10 16.96
CA GLU A 310 -23.33 -36.01 17.24
C GLU A 310 -23.03 -36.23 18.73
N ALA A 311 -23.90 -35.72 19.62
CA ALA A 311 -23.83 -35.95 21.05
C ALA A 311 -24.05 -37.44 21.41
N LEU A 312 -24.98 -38.14 20.76
CA LEU A 312 -25.14 -39.59 20.92
C LEU A 312 -23.88 -40.35 20.49
N LEU A 313 -23.27 -39.96 19.35
CA LEU A 313 -22.00 -40.55 18.89
C LEU A 313 -20.87 -40.33 19.91
N ALA A 314 -20.84 -39.17 20.57
CA ALA A 314 -19.91 -38.84 21.65
C ALA A 314 -20.30 -39.46 23.02
N GLY A 315 -21.29 -40.36 23.05
CA GLY A 315 -21.71 -41.08 24.26
C GLY A 315 -22.47 -40.24 25.29
N LYS A 316 -23.08 -39.12 24.87
CA LYS A 316 -23.82 -38.22 25.76
C LYS A 316 -25.30 -38.59 25.83
N ARG A 317 -25.95 -38.28 26.95
CA ARG A 317 -27.40 -38.38 27.06
C ARG A 317 -28.04 -37.26 26.24
N VAL A 318 -29.06 -37.58 25.45
CA VAL A 318 -29.74 -36.60 24.58
C VAL A 318 -31.24 -36.57 24.86
N VAL A 319 -31.76 -35.36 25.05
CA VAL A 319 -33.17 -35.06 25.30
C VAL A 319 -33.75 -34.30 24.12
N CYS A 320 -34.79 -34.84 23.50
CA CYS A 320 -35.41 -34.30 22.29
C CYS A 320 -36.77 -33.66 22.59
N PHE A 321 -36.90 -32.35 22.32
CA PHE A 321 -38.17 -31.61 22.42
C PHE A 321 -38.94 -31.58 21.10
N GLY A 322 -38.26 -31.80 19.98
CA GLY A 322 -38.87 -32.08 18.68
C GLY A 322 -38.78 -33.57 18.33
N ALA A 323 -38.89 -33.87 17.03
CA ALA A 323 -38.90 -35.21 16.46
C ALA A 323 -37.85 -35.36 15.33
N PRO A 324 -36.54 -35.11 15.60
CA PRO A 324 -35.48 -35.37 14.62
C PRO A 324 -35.44 -36.85 14.22
N PHE A 325 -34.84 -37.21 13.08
CA PHE A 325 -34.96 -38.59 12.55
C PHE A 325 -34.45 -39.70 13.49
N TYR A 326 -33.52 -39.37 14.38
CA TYR A 326 -32.92 -40.28 15.36
C TYR A 326 -33.71 -40.40 16.67
N ALA A 327 -34.78 -39.61 16.86
CA ALA A 327 -35.70 -39.71 18.00
C ALA A 327 -36.77 -40.80 17.80
N GLY A 328 -37.34 -41.33 18.89
CA GLY A 328 -38.42 -42.33 18.86
C GLY A 328 -37.97 -43.77 18.65
N TRP A 329 -36.66 -44.04 18.72
CA TRP A 329 -36.07 -45.37 18.54
C TRP A 329 -35.49 -45.96 19.84
N GLY A 330 -35.58 -45.24 20.96
CA GLY A 330 -35.08 -45.68 22.28
C GLY A 330 -33.65 -45.29 22.62
N VAL A 331 -32.97 -44.51 21.76
CA VAL A 331 -31.62 -43.96 22.02
C VAL A 331 -31.64 -42.55 22.61
N THR A 332 -32.82 -41.92 22.71
CA THR A 332 -33.04 -40.55 23.20
C THR A 332 -34.14 -40.51 24.25
N ASP A 333 -34.11 -39.48 25.10
CA ASP A 333 -35.22 -39.09 25.99
C ASP A 333 -36.16 -38.16 25.20
N ASP A 334 -37.22 -38.74 24.65
CA ASP A 334 -38.14 -38.04 23.75
C ASP A 334 -39.32 -37.43 24.51
N ARG A 335 -39.45 -36.09 24.43
CA ARG A 335 -40.57 -35.35 25.05
C ARG A 335 -41.84 -35.32 24.19
N ARG A 336 -41.82 -35.99 23.03
CA ARG A 336 -42.92 -36.06 22.07
C ARG A 336 -43.06 -37.47 21.49
N GLU A 337 -44.31 -37.91 21.35
CA GLU A 337 -44.62 -39.17 20.67
C GLU A 337 -44.57 -39.03 19.13
N ILE A 338 -44.04 -40.04 18.45
CA ILE A 338 -43.85 -40.06 17.00
C ILE A 338 -44.63 -41.25 16.38
N PRO A 339 -45.78 -41.01 15.72
CA PRO A 339 -46.79 -42.03 15.44
C PRO A 339 -46.40 -43.26 14.59
N HIS A 340 -45.24 -43.25 13.94
CA HIS A 340 -44.80 -44.33 13.03
C HIS A 340 -43.36 -44.80 13.31
N ARG A 341 -42.82 -44.50 14.49
CA ARG A 341 -41.54 -45.05 14.97
C ARG A 341 -41.85 -45.93 16.17
N GLY A 342 -42.05 -47.22 15.90
CA GLY A 342 -42.63 -48.17 16.86
C GLY A 342 -41.67 -49.24 17.36
N ARG A 343 -40.43 -49.27 16.85
CA ARG A 343 -39.42 -50.28 17.19
C ARG A 343 -38.29 -49.64 17.97
N THR A 344 -37.71 -50.37 18.93
CA THR A 344 -36.45 -49.99 19.57
C THR A 344 -35.28 -50.38 18.67
N ARG A 345 -34.31 -49.47 18.49
CA ARG A 345 -33.06 -49.68 17.76
C ARG A 345 -31.88 -49.19 18.58
N ASP A 346 -30.71 -49.74 18.33
CA ASP A 346 -29.49 -49.21 18.90
C ASP A 346 -28.84 -48.13 18.02
N LEU A 347 -27.83 -47.45 18.56
CA LEU A 347 -27.13 -46.36 17.88
C LEU A 347 -26.34 -46.84 16.65
N LEU A 348 -25.83 -48.08 16.64
CA LEU A 348 -25.06 -48.61 15.52
C LEU A 348 -25.96 -48.89 14.32
N GLU A 349 -27.18 -49.39 14.56
CA GLU A 349 -28.20 -49.57 13.52
C GLU A 349 -28.62 -48.23 12.93
N ILE A 350 -28.91 -47.24 13.78
CA ILE A 350 -29.28 -45.89 13.33
C ILE A 350 -28.12 -45.27 12.51
N PHE A 351 -26.89 -45.39 13.00
CA PHE A 351 -25.70 -44.90 12.30
C PHE A 351 -25.51 -45.59 10.96
N HIS A 352 -25.52 -46.93 10.94
CA HIS A 352 -25.35 -47.71 9.71
C HIS A 352 -26.42 -47.33 8.68
N PHE A 353 -27.69 -47.35 9.07
CA PHE A 353 -28.75 -47.06 8.11
C PHE A 353 -28.69 -45.61 7.63
N PHE A 354 -28.39 -44.63 8.48
CA PHE A 354 -28.34 -43.22 8.05
C PHE A 354 -27.05 -42.85 7.30
N TYR A 355 -25.89 -43.06 7.93
CA TYR A 355 -24.59 -42.61 7.41
C TYR A 355 -24.06 -43.52 6.30
N ILE A 356 -24.29 -44.83 6.34
CA ILE A 356 -23.68 -45.78 5.39
C ILE A 356 -24.66 -46.13 4.26
N TRP A 357 -25.87 -46.55 4.59
CA TRP A 357 -26.85 -46.98 3.58
C TRP A 357 -27.64 -45.83 2.95
N TYR A 358 -28.11 -44.86 3.73
CA TYR A 358 -29.06 -43.85 3.24
C TYR A 358 -28.38 -42.62 2.62
N THR A 359 -27.22 -42.23 3.15
CA THR A 359 -26.42 -41.13 2.60
C THR A 359 -25.55 -41.62 1.43
N ILE A 360 -25.50 -40.84 0.35
CA ILE A 360 -24.63 -41.09 -0.80
C ILE A 360 -23.57 -39.98 -0.82
N TYR A 361 -22.31 -40.39 -0.85
CA TYR A 361 -21.18 -39.47 -0.81
C TYR A 361 -20.50 -39.30 -2.15
N ASN A 362 -19.78 -38.20 -2.30
CA ASN A 362 -18.91 -37.91 -3.42
C ASN A 362 -17.75 -37.03 -2.96
N VAL A 363 -16.53 -37.49 -3.16
CA VAL A 363 -15.31 -36.77 -2.81
C VAL A 363 -14.68 -36.20 -4.08
N PRO A 364 -14.25 -34.92 -4.10
CA PRO A 364 -13.55 -34.35 -5.24
C PRO A 364 -12.34 -35.19 -5.65
N GLY A 365 -12.26 -35.56 -6.93
CA GLY A 365 -11.17 -36.37 -7.47
C GLY A 365 -11.46 -37.88 -7.52
N ILE A 366 -12.58 -38.35 -6.96
CA ILE A 366 -13.06 -39.73 -7.09
C ILE A 366 -14.22 -39.77 -8.11
N ASP A 367 -14.15 -40.68 -9.09
CA ASP A 367 -15.20 -40.85 -10.10
C ASP A 367 -16.40 -41.62 -9.53
N GLY A 368 -17.49 -40.92 -9.24
CA GLY A 368 -18.76 -41.51 -8.81
C GLY A 368 -18.93 -41.57 -7.28
N PRO A 369 -19.87 -42.40 -6.78
CA PRO A 369 -20.15 -42.47 -5.35
C PRO A 369 -18.94 -42.94 -4.53
N ALA A 370 -18.63 -42.22 -3.45
CA ALA A 370 -17.59 -42.56 -2.49
C ALA A 370 -18.16 -43.31 -1.27
N GLU A 371 -17.29 -44.02 -0.55
CA GLU A 371 -17.62 -44.60 0.75
C GLU A 371 -17.46 -43.55 1.86
N ILE A 372 -18.04 -43.81 3.04
CA ILE A 372 -17.94 -42.87 4.17
C ILE A 372 -16.48 -42.67 4.61
N GLU A 373 -15.66 -43.70 4.52
CA GLU A 373 -14.25 -43.65 4.90
C GLU A 373 -13.45 -42.66 4.04
N ASP A 374 -13.71 -42.63 2.73
CA ASP A 374 -13.09 -41.66 1.79
C ASP A 374 -13.44 -40.22 2.17
N VAL A 375 -14.68 -40.00 2.65
CA VAL A 375 -15.14 -38.68 3.11
C VAL A 375 -14.42 -38.27 4.39
N LEU A 376 -14.21 -39.22 5.31
CA LEU A 376 -13.46 -38.94 6.53
C LEU A 376 -11.99 -38.65 6.23
N ASP A 377 -11.36 -39.37 5.30
CA ASP A 377 -10.01 -39.07 4.81
C ASP A 377 -9.95 -37.66 4.23
N PHE A 378 -10.85 -37.35 3.29
CA PHE A 378 -10.91 -36.04 2.65
C PHE A 378 -11.12 -34.90 3.66
N ILE A 379 -12.04 -35.05 4.63
CA ILE A 379 -12.27 -34.03 5.65
C ILE A 379 -11.02 -33.83 6.51
N GLN A 380 -10.33 -34.90 6.93
CA GLN A 380 -9.14 -34.77 7.77
C GLN A 380 -7.99 -34.07 7.04
N GLU A 381 -7.82 -34.36 5.75
CA GLU A 381 -6.79 -33.78 4.89
C GLU A 381 -7.07 -32.32 4.50
N ASN A 382 -8.34 -31.97 4.25
CA ASN A 382 -8.71 -30.69 3.62
C ASN A 382 -9.37 -29.68 4.57
N ARG A 383 -9.65 -30.05 5.82
CA ARG A 383 -10.22 -29.09 6.78
C ARG A 383 -9.19 -28.00 7.13
N PRO A 384 -9.62 -26.74 7.28
CA PRO A 384 -8.69 -25.64 7.53
C PRO A 384 -8.18 -25.61 8.98
N VAL A 385 -8.76 -26.40 9.89
CA VAL A 385 -8.39 -26.44 11.30
C VAL A 385 -8.18 -27.87 11.74
N THR A 386 -7.12 -28.11 12.50
CA THR A 386 -6.77 -29.42 13.03
C THR A 386 -7.00 -29.47 14.54
N PRO A 387 -7.41 -30.63 15.09
CA PRO A 387 -7.52 -30.83 16.52
C PRO A 387 -6.20 -30.53 17.23
N ILE A 388 -6.29 -30.06 18.46
CA ILE A 388 -5.14 -29.92 19.35
C ILE A 388 -4.42 -31.28 19.41
N PRO A 389 -3.10 -31.32 19.15
CA PRO A 389 -2.35 -32.56 19.16
C PRO A 389 -2.28 -33.14 20.58
N ALA A 390 -2.25 -34.46 20.68
CA ALA A 390 -2.16 -35.15 21.97
C ALA A 390 -0.81 -34.92 22.68
N GLU A 391 0.25 -34.63 21.91
CA GLU A 391 1.59 -34.33 22.40
C GLU A 391 2.16 -33.11 21.69
N ALA A 392 3.04 -32.38 22.35
CA ALA A 392 3.77 -31.28 21.73
C ALA A 392 4.84 -31.82 20.77
N PRO A 393 5.14 -31.11 19.67
CA PRO A 393 6.27 -31.47 18.81
C PRO A 393 7.57 -31.44 19.62
N ALA A 394 8.36 -32.52 19.55
CA ALA A 394 9.64 -32.62 20.25
C ALA A 394 10.62 -31.53 19.78
N THR A 395 10.59 -31.23 18.48
CA THR A 395 11.39 -30.18 17.82
C THR A 395 10.46 -29.25 17.03
N PRO A 396 9.83 -28.25 17.68
CA PRO A 396 8.92 -27.35 16.97
C PRO A 396 9.66 -26.55 15.90
N THR A 397 8.97 -26.12 14.86
CA THR A 397 9.54 -25.16 13.91
C THR A 397 9.51 -23.73 14.46
N VAL A 398 8.45 -23.35 15.19
CA VAL A 398 8.29 -21.99 15.75
C VAL A 398 8.09 -22.04 17.26
N SER A 399 8.83 -21.22 18.01
CA SER A 399 8.53 -20.89 19.42
C SER A 399 7.89 -19.52 19.50
N ILE A 400 6.68 -19.45 20.05
CA ILE A 400 5.94 -18.20 20.26
C ILE A 400 6.13 -17.76 21.71
N VAL A 401 6.75 -16.60 21.92
CA VAL A 401 7.06 -16.08 23.26
C VAL A 401 6.05 -14.99 23.64
N ILE A 402 5.42 -15.16 24.81
CA ILE A 402 4.39 -14.24 25.33
C ILE A 402 4.78 -13.78 26.75
N PRO A 403 5.12 -12.48 26.96
CA PRO A 403 5.35 -11.95 28.29
C PRO A 403 4.02 -11.55 28.94
N VAL A 404 3.61 -12.24 30.00
CA VAL A 404 2.30 -12.09 30.64
C VAL A 404 2.42 -11.26 31.92
N HIS A 405 1.66 -10.17 32.01
CA HIS A 405 1.53 -9.36 33.23
C HIS A 405 0.23 -8.52 33.21
N GLY A 406 -0.77 -8.88 34.03
CA GLY A 406 -1.97 -8.04 34.24
C GLY A 406 -2.90 -7.90 33.01
N VAL A 407 -3.27 -9.03 32.40
CA VAL A 407 -3.97 -9.12 31.11
C VAL A 407 -5.08 -10.19 31.09
N GLU A 408 -5.73 -10.43 32.23
CA GLU A 408 -6.74 -11.50 32.38
C GLU A 408 -7.91 -11.40 31.38
N ASP A 409 -8.28 -10.17 31.00
CA ASP A 409 -9.35 -9.89 30.03
C ASP A 409 -8.97 -10.25 28.58
N TYR A 410 -7.67 -10.38 28.29
CA TYR A 410 -7.16 -10.42 26.92
C TYR A 410 -6.40 -11.71 26.59
N ILE A 411 -5.72 -12.33 27.55
CA ILE A 411 -4.82 -13.47 27.30
C ILE A 411 -5.53 -14.68 26.67
N SER A 412 -6.81 -14.90 27.01
CA SER A 412 -7.61 -15.98 26.42
C SER A 412 -7.81 -15.79 24.91
N ASP A 413 -8.03 -14.54 24.45
CA ASP A 413 -8.13 -14.23 23.02
C ASP A 413 -6.80 -14.44 22.30
N CYS A 414 -5.70 -14.02 22.92
CA CYS A 414 -4.35 -14.19 22.40
C CYS A 414 -4.04 -15.68 22.16
N LEU A 415 -4.16 -16.51 23.20
CA LEU A 415 -3.90 -17.96 23.12
C LEU A 415 -4.87 -18.66 22.15
N ALA A 416 -6.16 -18.31 22.20
CA ALA A 416 -7.13 -18.88 21.27
C ALA A 416 -6.83 -18.52 19.80
N SER A 417 -6.28 -17.34 19.54
CA SER A 417 -5.88 -16.94 18.17
C SER A 417 -4.68 -17.73 17.65
N ILE A 418 -3.77 -18.14 18.53
CA ILE A 418 -2.63 -19.00 18.21
C ILE A 418 -3.10 -20.44 17.97
N GLN A 419 -3.98 -20.97 18.83
CA GLN A 419 -4.57 -22.30 18.64
C GLN A 419 -5.36 -22.43 17.32
N ARG A 420 -5.91 -21.33 16.82
CA ARG A 420 -6.62 -21.26 15.53
C ARG A 420 -5.69 -21.29 14.32
N GLN A 421 -4.38 -21.19 14.48
CA GLN A 421 -3.45 -21.25 13.35
C GLN A 421 -3.54 -22.62 12.68
N ILE A 422 -3.48 -22.68 11.35
CA ILE A 422 -3.51 -23.95 10.60
C ILE A 422 -2.20 -24.70 10.82
N PHE A 423 -1.09 -23.96 10.79
CA PHE A 423 0.25 -24.48 11.07
C PHE A 423 0.33 -24.96 12.53
N GLN A 424 0.53 -26.25 12.76
CA GLN A 424 0.52 -26.86 14.10
C GLN A 424 1.91 -27.08 14.72
N ASP A 425 2.98 -26.98 13.92
CA ASP A 425 4.35 -27.30 14.34
C ASP A 425 5.01 -26.14 15.11
N PHE A 426 4.42 -25.81 16.25
CA PHE A 426 4.85 -24.73 17.12
C PHE A 426 4.76 -25.10 18.61
N GLU A 427 5.43 -24.31 19.43
CA GLU A 427 5.22 -24.24 20.88
C GLU A 427 4.90 -22.81 21.32
N VAL A 428 4.25 -22.66 22.47
CA VAL A 428 3.99 -21.37 23.12
C VAL A 428 4.67 -21.36 24.47
N ILE A 429 5.51 -20.35 24.69
CA ILE A 429 6.22 -20.11 25.95
C ILE A 429 5.63 -18.83 26.54
N ALA A 430 4.64 -19.01 27.42
CA ALA A 430 4.02 -17.95 28.17
C ALA A 430 4.75 -17.78 29.50
N ILE A 431 5.28 -16.58 29.74
CA ILE A 431 6.09 -16.31 30.93
C ILE A 431 5.37 -15.24 31.75
N ASP A 432 4.87 -15.65 32.92
CA ASP A 432 4.22 -14.77 33.87
C ASP A 432 5.26 -13.97 34.67
N ASP A 433 5.27 -12.66 34.49
CA ASP A 433 6.15 -11.69 35.15
C ASP A 433 5.49 -11.11 36.41
N VAL A 434 5.01 -12.01 37.28
CA VAL A 434 4.32 -11.68 38.54
C VAL A 434 3.01 -10.93 38.28
N SER A 435 2.06 -11.56 37.55
CA SER A 435 0.75 -10.95 37.30
C SER A 435 -0.01 -10.66 38.61
N PRO A 436 -0.64 -9.48 38.74
CA PRO A 436 -1.45 -9.14 39.91
C PRO A 436 -2.89 -9.69 39.84
N ASP A 437 -3.25 -10.39 38.75
CA ASP A 437 -4.59 -10.85 38.41
C ASP A 437 -4.61 -12.35 38.05
N SER A 438 -5.73 -12.87 37.53
CA SER A 438 -5.85 -14.30 37.18
C SER A 438 -5.17 -14.71 35.86
N SER A 439 -4.33 -13.86 35.26
CA SER A 439 -3.67 -14.16 33.98
C SER A 439 -2.90 -15.48 33.99
N ALA A 440 -2.09 -15.73 35.04
CA ALA A 440 -1.27 -16.93 35.15
C ALA A 440 -2.12 -18.21 35.28
N ASP A 441 -3.28 -18.13 35.92
CA ASP A 441 -4.19 -19.27 36.09
C ASP A 441 -4.96 -19.57 34.80
N ILE A 442 -5.30 -18.53 34.02
CA ILE A 442 -5.85 -18.71 32.67
C ILE A 442 -4.84 -19.45 31.78
N VAL A 443 -3.58 -19.02 31.75
CA VAL A 443 -2.54 -19.70 30.96
C VAL A 443 -2.35 -21.15 31.42
N ALA A 444 -2.37 -21.41 32.73
CA ALA A 444 -2.26 -22.77 33.27
C ALA A 444 -3.39 -23.68 32.76
N ALA A 445 -4.64 -23.19 32.74
CA ALA A 445 -5.77 -23.96 32.21
C ALA A 445 -5.63 -24.26 30.71
N TYR A 446 -5.02 -23.37 29.94
CA TYR A 446 -4.69 -23.64 28.53
C TYR A 446 -3.60 -24.71 28.41
N ALA A 447 -2.53 -24.61 29.20
CA ALA A 447 -1.43 -25.59 29.23
C ALA A 447 -1.88 -27.01 29.63
N GLU A 448 -2.89 -27.14 30.49
CA GLU A 448 -3.50 -28.43 30.82
C GLU A 448 -4.24 -29.07 29.63
N SER A 449 -4.74 -28.25 28.71
CA SER A 449 -5.56 -28.71 27.57
C SER A 449 -4.81 -28.79 26.24
N ASP A 450 -3.68 -28.09 26.13
CA ASP A 450 -2.86 -28.01 24.93
C ASP A 450 -1.39 -28.19 25.30
N PRO A 451 -0.79 -29.36 25.00
CA PRO A 451 0.57 -29.68 25.44
C PRO A 451 1.63 -28.76 24.82
N ARG A 452 1.29 -28.01 23.76
CA ARG A 452 2.19 -27.05 23.13
C ARG A 452 2.39 -25.79 23.95
N ILE A 453 1.53 -25.51 24.94
CA ILE A 453 1.58 -24.30 25.76
C ILE A 453 2.29 -24.61 27.08
N THR A 454 3.37 -23.88 27.36
CA THR A 454 4.11 -23.96 28.62
C THR A 454 4.00 -22.64 29.37
N LEU A 455 3.67 -22.73 30.66
CA LEU A 455 3.68 -21.60 31.60
C LEU A 455 4.98 -21.60 32.42
N ILE A 456 5.73 -20.49 32.39
CA ILE A 456 6.86 -20.24 33.29
C ILE A 456 6.45 -19.11 34.24
N ARG A 457 6.53 -19.31 35.56
CA ARG A 457 6.23 -18.28 36.56
C ARG A 457 7.51 -17.68 37.12
N ARG A 458 7.62 -16.35 37.12
CA ARG A 458 8.75 -15.63 37.74
C ARG A 458 8.46 -15.29 39.20
N GLN A 459 9.52 -15.08 39.97
CA GLN A 459 9.45 -14.63 41.37
C GLN A 459 9.50 -13.11 41.51
N GLU A 460 10.09 -12.43 40.51
CA GLU A 460 10.30 -10.99 40.51
C GLU A 460 9.93 -10.42 39.14
N ASN A 461 9.30 -9.24 39.16
CA ASN A 461 8.96 -8.48 37.96
C ASN A 461 10.22 -7.83 37.38
N VAL A 462 10.58 -8.18 36.16
CA VAL A 462 11.76 -7.65 35.46
C VAL A 462 11.40 -6.86 34.20
N GLY A 463 10.12 -6.85 33.82
CA GLY A 463 9.61 -6.18 32.65
C GLY A 463 9.71 -7.01 31.36
N PRO A 464 8.87 -6.66 30.37
CA PRO A 464 8.60 -7.50 29.21
C PRO A 464 9.82 -7.77 28.32
N GLY A 465 10.76 -6.83 28.20
CA GLY A 465 11.99 -7.03 27.43
C GLY A 465 12.84 -8.19 27.97
N PHE A 466 13.10 -8.23 29.28
CA PHE A 466 13.91 -9.30 29.88
C PHE A 466 13.17 -10.64 29.96
N VAL A 467 11.84 -10.60 30.14
CA VAL A 467 10.98 -11.78 30.03
C VAL A 467 11.13 -12.42 28.63
N ARG A 468 11.17 -11.62 27.57
CA ARG A 468 11.38 -12.14 26.21
C ARG A 468 12.74 -12.76 26.00
N ASN A 469 13.80 -12.26 26.65
CA ASN A 469 15.12 -12.91 26.62
C ASN A 469 15.06 -14.32 27.23
N GLN A 470 14.38 -14.48 28.38
CA GLN A 470 14.14 -15.79 28.99
C GLN A 470 13.35 -16.71 28.03
N GLY A 471 12.39 -16.14 27.28
CA GLY A 471 11.67 -16.87 26.24
C GLY A 471 12.54 -17.32 25.07
N ILE A 472 13.50 -16.50 24.62
CA ILE A 472 14.49 -16.89 23.61
C ILE A 472 15.34 -18.06 24.11
N GLU A 473 15.78 -18.01 25.37
CA GLU A 473 16.59 -19.07 25.99
C GLU A 473 15.84 -20.39 26.16
N ALA A 474 14.53 -20.33 26.44
CA ALA A 474 13.67 -21.50 26.58
C ALA A 474 13.19 -22.07 25.22
N ALA A 475 13.31 -21.31 24.14
CA ALA A 475 12.82 -21.68 22.81
C ALA A 475 13.56 -22.90 22.22
N ARG A 476 12.80 -23.95 21.85
CA ARG A 476 13.31 -25.10 21.10
C ARG A 476 13.14 -24.96 19.60
N GLY A 477 12.30 -24.01 19.17
CA GLY A 477 11.94 -23.72 17.79
C GLY A 477 13.13 -23.32 16.92
N ARG A 478 13.07 -23.63 15.62
CA ARG A 478 14.02 -23.06 14.64
C ARG A 478 13.84 -21.55 14.50
N TYR A 479 12.59 -21.08 14.60
CA TYR A 479 12.25 -19.67 14.60
C TYR A 479 11.60 -19.25 15.92
N VAL A 480 11.74 -17.96 16.25
CA VAL A 480 11.12 -17.30 17.40
C VAL A 480 10.19 -16.20 16.88
N LEU A 481 8.98 -16.15 17.43
CA LEU A 481 8.02 -15.10 17.19
C LEU A 481 7.54 -14.51 18.52
N PHE A 482 7.42 -13.20 18.59
CA PHE A 482 6.90 -12.52 19.79
C PHE A 482 5.48 -12.02 19.53
N ILE A 483 4.62 -12.12 20.55
CA ILE A 483 3.31 -11.47 20.55
C ILE A 483 3.04 -10.90 21.94
N ASP A 484 2.44 -9.72 22.01
CA ASP A 484 1.98 -9.14 23.25
C ASP A 484 0.72 -9.89 23.74
N PRO A 485 0.57 -10.12 25.06
CA PRO A 485 -0.51 -10.93 25.62
C PRO A 485 -1.91 -10.28 25.49
N ASP A 486 -1.97 -8.99 25.18
CA ASP A 486 -3.19 -8.25 24.92
C ASP A 486 -3.53 -8.12 23.41
N ASP A 487 -2.72 -8.70 22.54
CA ASP A 487 -2.93 -8.74 21.09
C ASP A 487 -3.32 -10.14 20.60
N TYR A 488 -3.74 -10.25 19.33
CA TYR A 488 -4.16 -11.53 18.74
C TYR A 488 -3.84 -11.65 17.24
N MET A 489 -3.69 -12.89 16.77
CA MET A 489 -3.43 -13.24 15.37
C MET A 489 -4.73 -13.39 14.57
N PRO A 490 -5.06 -12.48 13.64
CA PRO A 490 -6.38 -12.48 13.00
C PRO A 490 -6.50 -13.47 11.83
N ASN A 491 -5.38 -13.92 11.26
CA ASN A 491 -5.36 -14.78 10.07
C ASN A 491 -4.90 -16.21 10.48
N PRO A 492 -5.75 -17.24 10.38
CA PRO A 492 -5.38 -18.62 10.67
C PRO A 492 -4.21 -19.16 9.85
N SER A 493 -3.99 -18.69 8.63
CA SER A 493 -2.89 -19.14 7.77
C SER A 493 -1.58 -18.39 8.02
N HIS A 494 -1.53 -17.48 9.00
CA HIS A 494 -0.42 -16.55 9.17
C HIS A 494 0.92 -17.26 9.38
N LEU A 495 1.02 -18.10 10.41
CA LEU A 495 2.27 -18.80 10.77
C LEU A 495 2.81 -19.62 9.60
N GLY A 496 1.93 -20.37 8.91
CA GLY A 496 2.32 -21.20 7.77
C GLY A 496 2.93 -20.37 6.63
N ARG A 497 2.37 -19.19 6.33
CA ARG A 497 2.89 -18.32 5.27
C ARG A 497 4.28 -17.75 5.59
N ILE A 498 4.47 -17.23 6.81
CA ILE A 498 5.76 -16.64 7.19
C ILE A 498 6.87 -17.68 7.33
N VAL A 499 6.54 -18.89 7.79
CA VAL A 499 7.49 -20.01 7.86
C VAL A 499 7.86 -20.50 6.46
N ALA A 500 6.88 -20.68 5.57
CA ALA A 500 7.14 -21.08 4.19
C ALA A 500 8.08 -20.10 3.48
N MET A 501 7.81 -18.80 3.60
CA MET A 501 8.69 -17.76 3.06
C MET A 501 10.08 -17.77 3.70
N ALA A 502 10.18 -17.95 5.02
CA ALA A 502 11.47 -18.02 5.71
C ALA A 502 12.33 -19.21 5.22
N GLU A 503 11.70 -20.36 4.97
CA GLU A 503 12.36 -21.55 4.46
C GLU A 503 12.72 -21.44 2.97
N GLU A 504 11.82 -20.93 2.14
CA GLU A 504 12.07 -20.72 0.70
C GLU A 504 13.22 -19.73 0.46
N ASP A 505 13.20 -18.61 1.19
CA ASP A 505 14.18 -17.54 1.04
C ASP A 505 15.45 -17.76 1.87
N GLN A 506 15.49 -18.79 2.71
CA GLN A 506 16.53 -18.97 3.75
C GLN A 506 16.71 -17.70 4.61
N ALA A 507 15.62 -16.98 4.89
CA ALA A 507 15.67 -15.70 5.59
C ALA A 507 16.07 -15.88 7.06
N ASP A 508 16.86 -14.94 7.58
CA ASP A 508 17.10 -14.77 9.01
C ASP A 508 15.88 -14.16 9.71
N MET A 509 15.13 -13.32 8.98
CA MET A 509 13.98 -12.61 9.52
C MET A 509 12.86 -12.46 8.48
N VAL A 510 11.61 -12.64 8.87
CA VAL A 510 10.44 -12.37 8.00
C VAL A 510 9.51 -11.38 8.65
N ARG A 511 9.39 -10.20 8.03
CA ARG A 511 8.47 -9.15 8.45
C ARG A 511 7.05 -9.45 7.96
N PHE A 512 6.05 -9.26 8.80
CA PHE A 512 4.65 -9.39 8.41
C PHE A 512 3.84 -8.14 8.76
N ARG A 513 2.62 -8.10 8.21
CA ARG A 513 1.76 -6.92 8.29
C ARG A 513 1.03 -6.84 9.62
N LYS A 514 1.05 -5.66 10.23
CA LYS A 514 0.06 -5.29 11.25
C LYS A 514 -1.25 -4.94 10.55
N ARG A 515 -2.32 -5.68 10.82
CA ARG A 515 -3.58 -5.53 10.08
C ARG A 515 -4.22 -4.16 10.33
N HIS A 516 -4.32 -3.78 11.59
CA HIS A 516 -4.80 -2.48 12.06
C HIS A 516 -4.59 -2.37 13.57
N GLU A 517 -4.85 -1.17 14.09
CA GLU A 517 -4.96 -0.90 15.51
C GLU A 517 -6.43 -0.87 15.93
N GLN A 518 -6.80 -1.65 16.94
CA GLN A 518 -8.13 -1.67 17.53
C GLN A 518 -8.15 -0.73 18.74
N ILE A 519 -8.90 0.37 18.65
CA ILE A 519 -9.02 1.34 19.73
C ILE A 519 -10.17 0.91 20.65
N GLU A 520 -9.86 0.79 21.94
CA GLU A 520 -10.81 0.49 23.01
C GLU A 520 -10.96 1.68 23.96
N ASN A 521 -12.09 1.75 24.65
CA ASN A 521 -12.31 2.75 25.71
C ASN A 521 -11.87 2.19 27.09
N ALA A 522 -11.93 3.03 28.12
CA ALA A 522 -11.64 2.62 29.51
C ALA A 522 -12.46 1.44 30.05
N ALA A 523 -13.60 1.10 29.42
CA ALA A 523 -14.43 -0.05 29.80
C ALA A 523 -14.10 -1.32 28.96
N GLY A 524 -13.02 -1.31 28.18
CA GLY A 524 -12.63 -2.42 27.29
C GLY A 524 -13.52 -2.57 26.05
N ALA A 525 -14.43 -1.63 25.79
CA ALA A 525 -15.34 -1.72 24.64
C ALA A 525 -14.69 -1.18 23.37
N PHE A 526 -14.90 -1.90 22.27
CA PHE A 526 -14.46 -1.51 20.93
C PHE A 526 -15.00 -0.12 20.53
N VAL A 527 -14.12 0.77 20.09
CA VAL A 527 -14.47 2.12 19.60
C VAL A 527 -14.33 2.21 18.08
N LYS A 528 -13.13 1.90 17.55
CA LYS A 528 -12.84 2.01 16.12
C LYS A 528 -11.57 1.27 15.72
N LEU A 529 -11.45 1.01 14.41
CA LEU A 529 -10.22 0.54 13.79
C LEU A 529 -9.42 1.71 13.20
N ARG A 530 -8.11 1.71 13.41
CA ARG A 530 -7.17 2.70 12.86
C ARG A 530 -6.10 1.99 12.02
N PRO A 531 -5.88 2.37 10.75
CA PRO A 531 -4.76 1.85 9.97
C PRO A 531 -3.43 2.41 10.52
N ASP A 532 -2.37 1.60 10.51
CA ASP A 532 -1.02 2.12 10.77
C ASP A 532 -0.47 2.74 9.49
N HIS A 533 -0.01 3.99 9.59
CA HIS A 533 0.59 4.70 8.47
C HIS A 533 1.92 4.09 8.02
N THR A 534 2.66 3.42 8.92
CA THR A 534 3.94 2.78 8.55
C THR A 534 3.73 1.61 7.59
N GLU A 535 2.57 0.95 7.60
CA GLU A 535 2.24 -0.13 6.65
C GLU A 535 2.18 0.37 5.20
N SER A 536 2.06 1.68 4.97
CA SER A 536 2.09 2.23 3.62
C SER A 536 3.46 2.11 2.93
N ALA A 537 4.53 1.83 3.69
CA ALA A 537 5.87 1.53 3.15
C ALA A 537 5.99 0.08 2.63
N PHE A 538 5.12 -0.83 3.06
CA PHE A 538 5.25 -2.29 2.86
C PHE A 538 4.09 -2.87 2.06
N LYS A 539 3.90 -2.40 0.82
CA LYS A 539 2.77 -2.79 -0.03
C LYS A 539 3.00 -4.05 -0.87
N GLU A 540 4.27 -4.41 -1.04
CA GLU A 540 4.70 -5.51 -1.89
C GLU A 540 5.50 -6.48 -1.04
N GLU A 541 5.39 -7.77 -1.35
CA GLU A 541 6.29 -8.76 -0.79
C GLU A 541 7.71 -8.54 -1.34
N LYS A 542 8.70 -8.79 -0.48
CA LYS A 542 10.12 -8.73 -0.82
C LYS A 542 10.76 -10.02 -0.36
N HIS A 543 11.60 -10.62 -1.19
CA HIS A 543 12.25 -11.90 -0.93
C HIS A 543 13.75 -11.69 -0.84
N SER A 544 14.38 -12.24 0.20
CA SER A 544 15.85 -12.31 0.32
C SER A 544 16.56 -10.97 0.11
N VAL A 545 16.09 -9.91 0.77
CA VAL A 545 16.67 -8.55 0.67
C VAL A 545 17.49 -8.20 1.91
N ARG A 546 18.32 -7.16 1.79
CA ARG A 546 19.10 -6.57 2.89
C ARG A 546 18.74 -5.10 3.06
N ILE A 547 19.12 -4.53 4.20
CA ILE A 547 18.78 -3.14 4.53
C ILE A 547 19.40 -2.14 3.55
N ARG A 548 20.57 -2.46 2.98
CA ARG A 548 21.22 -1.65 1.94
C ARG A 548 20.45 -1.60 0.61
N ASP A 549 19.70 -2.66 0.31
CA ASP A 549 18.94 -2.79 -0.94
C ASP A 549 17.49 -2.33 -0.78
N TYR A 550 16.99 -2.34 0.47
CA TYR A 550 15.63 -1.93 0.83
C TYR A 550 15.63 -1.11 2.15
N PRO A 551 16.15 0.13 2.13
CA PRO A 551 16.28 0.97 3.32
C PRO A 551 14.93 1.32 3.98
N GLU A 552 13.83 1.29 3.23
CA GLU A 552 12.47 1.53 3.74
C GLU A 552 12.07 0.55 4.85
N ILE A 553 12.76 -0.61 4.98
CA ILE A 553 12.57 -1.52 6.10
C ILE A 553 12.79 -0.86 7.46
N ALA A 554 13.60 0.19 7.53
CA ALA A 554 13.85 0.96 8.76
C ALA A 554 12.57 1.61 9.33
N HIS A 555 11.50 1.75 8.53
CA HIS A 555 10.19 2.19 9.01
C HIS A 555 9.43 1.11 9.81
N SER A 556 9.87 -0.15 9.74
CA SER A 556 9.35 -1.24 10.57
C SER A 556 9.91 -1.08 11.99
N ARG A 557 9.05 -0.64 12.91
CA ARG A 557 9.45 -0.19 14.25
C ARG A 557 9.16 -1.17 15.37
N HIS A 558 8.39 -2.22 15.10
CA HIS A 558 7.89 -3.16 16.10
C HIS A 558 8.61 -4.49 15.91
N PHE A 559 9.29 -4.98 16.95
CA PHE A 559 9.99 -6.27 16.89
C PHE A 559 9.01 -7.45 16.78
N TRP A 560 7.80 -7.34 17.35
CA TRP A 560 6.78 -8.37 17.25
C TRP A 560 6.11 -8.48 15.86
N ASN A 561 6.47 -7.62 14.91
CA ASN A 561 6.07 -7.73 13.49
C ASN A 561 6.97 -8.71 12.68
N TRP A 562 7.76 -9.53 13.36
CA TRP A 562 8.81 -10.32 12.74
C TRP A 562 8.85 -11.76 13.26
N LEU A 563 9.11 -12.68 12.34
CA LEU A 563 9.64 -14.01 12.63
C LEU A 563 11.16 -13.95 12.59
N TYR A 564 11.84 -14.53 13.57
CA TYR A 564 13.30 -14.51 13.66
C TYR A 564 13.86 -15.93 13.65
N ARG A 565 14.89 -16.21 12.86
CA ARG A 565 15.66 -17.46 12.97
C ARG A 565 16.39 -17.46 14.31
N ARG A 566 16.18 -18.49 15.13
CA ARG A 566 16.74 -18.55 16.49
C ARG A 566 18.27 -18.55 16.46
N GLU A 567 18.87 -19.34 15.57
CA GLU A 567 20.32 -19.38 15.38
C GLU A 567 20.89 -17.99 15.02
N PHE A 568 20.17 -17.19 14.22
CA PHE A 568 20.57 -15.82 13.91
C PHE A 568 20.57 -14.93 15.15
N LEU A 569 19.52 -15.03 16.01
CA LEU A 569 19.46 -14.29 17.27
C LEU A 569 20.60 -14.70 18.22
N ASP A 570 20.90 -16.00 18.31
CA ASP A 570 21.93 -16.54 19.21
C ASP A 570 23.34 -16.18 18.74
N ARG A 571 23.67 -16.44 17.48
CA ARG A 571 24.98 -16.16 16.89
C ARG A 571 25.38 -14.68 16.96
N ASN A 572 24.40 -13.78 16.87
CA ASN A 572 24.62 -12.33 16.90
C ASN A 572 24.32 -11.68 18.26
N ALA A 573 23.98 -12.48 19.28
CA ALA A 573 23.60 -11.99 20.61
C ALA A 573 22.52 -10.89 20.60
N VAL A 574 21.55 -11.00 19.69
CA VAL A 574 20.43 -10.06 19.58
C VAL A 574 19.50 -10.30 20.78
N ARG A 575 19.50 -9.35 21.73
CA ARG A 575 18.75 -9.45 22.99
C ARG A 575 18.11 -8.11 23.36
N PHE A 576 17.03 -8.17 24.13
CA PHE A 576 16.42 -6.96 24.69
C PHE A 576 17.36 -6.39 25.77
N ARG A 577 17.74 -5.11 25.61
CA ARG A 577 18.69 -4.42 26.51
C ARG A 577 18.01 -3.59 27.59
N THR A 578 16.70 -3.40 27.47
CA THR A 578 15.89 -2.58 28.38
C THR A 578 14.61 -3.35 28.73
N ALA A 579 14.09 -3.09 29.93
CA ALA A 579 12.84 -3.70 30.40
C ALA A 579 11.62 -3.16 29.64
N TYR A 580 11.61 -1.86 29.34
CA TYR A 580 10.53 -1.13 28.67
C TYR A 580 11.07 -0.30 27.50
N ARG A 581 10.22 -0.06 26.48
CA ARG A 581 10.57 0.68 25.24
C ARG A 581 11.67 -0.02 24.45
N GLU A 582 11.67 -1.33 24.52
CA GLU A 582 12.74 -2.23 24.15
C GLU A 582 12.90 -2.44 22.63
N GLU A 583 11.93 -1.95 21.84
CA GLU A 583 11.76 -2.32 20.43
C GLU A 583 12.95 -1.88 19.57
N ARG A 584 13.47 -0.68 19.81
CA ARG A 584 14.49 -0.08 18.96
C ARG A 584 15.87 -0.70 19.13
N ALA A 585 16.32 -0.86 20.37
CA ALA A 585 17.62 -1.46 20.63
C ALA A 585 17.66 -2.91 20.11
N PHE A 586 16.56 -3.66 20.20
CA PHE A 586 16.46 -5.01 19.66
C PHE A 586 16.57 -5.02 18.12
N LEU A 587 15.76 -4.21 17.43
CA LEU A 587 15.76 -4.14 15.97
C LEU A 587 17.08 -3.57 15.41
N VAL A 588 17.68 -2.58 16.07
CA VAL A 588 19.00 -2.05 15.67
C VAL A 588 20.05 -3.15 15.75
N GLN A 589 20.12 -3.92 16.84
CA GLN A 589 21.03 -5.08 16.93
C GLN A 589 20.79 -6.06 15.79
N ALA A 590 19.52 -6.38 15.51
CA ALA A 590 19.16 -7.29 14.43
C ALA A 590 19.61 -6.76 13.06
N TYR A 591 19.33 -5.50 12.71
CA TYR A 591 19.73 -4.92 11.43
C TYR A 591 21.24 -4.74 11.28
N MET A 592 21.95 -4.41 12.36
CA MET A 592 23.41 -4.26 12.35
C MET A 592 24.14 -5.62 12.24
N ALA A 593 23.44 -6.73 12.41
CA ALA A 593 23.95 -8.06 12.12
C ALA A 593 23.82 -8.44 10.62
N ASP A 594 23.43 -7.49 9.75
CA ASP A 594 23.23 -7.65 8.30
C ASP A 594 22.36 -8.90 7.95
N PRO A 595 21.11 -8.95 8.44
CA PRO A 595 20.24 -10.10 8.23
C PRO A 595 19.81 -10.19 6.77
N LEU A 596 19.67 -11.41 6.27
CA LEU A 596 18.83 -11.66 5.10
C LEU A 596 17.37 -11.64 5.55
N PHE A 597 16.53 -10.78 4.98
CA PHE A 597 15.13 -10.71 5.38
C PHE A 597 14.15 -10.67 4.23
N SER A 598 12.91 -11.07 4.53
CA SER A 598 11.78 -11.01 3.61
C SER A 598 10.62 -10.21 4.21
N VAL A 599 9.75 -9.70 3.36
CA VAL A 599 8.54 -8.95 3.72
C VAL A 599 7.34 -9.72 3.17
N CYS A 600 6.48 -10.19 4.06
CA CYS A 600 5.25 -10.91 3.75
C CYS A 600 4.02 -10.02 3.94
N ASP A 601 3.01 -10.19 3.08
CA ASP A 601 1.75 -9.42 3.13
C ASP A 601 0.71 -9.98 4.11
N SER A 602 1.05 -11.10 4.76
CA SER A 602 0.20 -11.82 5.72
C SER A 602 -0.15 -10.94 6.93
N ASP A 603 -1.45 -10.87 7.25
CA ASP A 603 -1.98 -10.16 8.42
C ASP A 603 -1.66 -10.93 9.71
N GLY A 604 -0.55 -10.60 10.36
CA GLY A 604 -0.06 -11.36 11.52
C GLY A 604 -0.68 -10.98 12.84
N VAL A 605 -1.08 -9.72 13.01
CA VAL A 605 -1.49 -9.22 14.33
C VAL A 605 -2.46 -8.05 14.23
N VAL A 606 -3.41 -8.02 15.15
CA VAL A 606 -4.22 -6.84 15.49
C VAL A 606 -3.70 -6.27 16.79
N TYR A 607 -3.25 -5.02 16.74
CA TYR A 607 -2.71 -4.30 17.89
C TYR A 607 -3.83 -3.60 18.66
N ARG A 608 -4.13 -4.02 19.90
CA ARG A 608 -5.16 -3.42 20.74
C ARG A 608 -4.57 -2.21 21.47
N VAL A 609 -5.29 -1.09 21.41
CA VAL A 609 -4.90 0.18 22.03
C VAL A 609 -5.89 0.49 23.14
N ARG A 610 -5.41 0.40 24.38
CA ARG A 610 -6.19 0.57 25.61
C ARG A 610 -5.89 1.91 26.26
N ASP A 611 -6.82 2.45 27.05
CA ASP A 611 -6.60 3.71 27.78
C ASP A 611 -5.52 3.56 28.88
N THR A 612 -5.39 2.37 29.46
CA THR A 612 -4.39 2.03 30.48
C THR A 612 -3.05 1.56 29.92
N SER A 613 -2.88 1.49 28.58
CA SER A 613 -1.61 1.10 27.97
C SER A 613 -0.45 1.97 28.49
N ALA A 614 0.72 1.37 28.71
CA ALA A 614 1.90 2.03 29.29
C ALA A 614 2.30 3.34 28.57
N VAL A 615 2.04 3.43 27.26
CA VAL A 615 2.34 4.60 26.42
C VAL A 615 1.32 5.74 26.58
N ARG A 616 0.13 5.48 27.15
CA ARG A 616 -0.98 6.46 27.27
C ARG A 616 -1.28 6.92 28.68
N ARG A 617 -0.81 6.20 29.71
CA ARG A 617 -0.83 6.75 31.08
C ARG A 617 -0.05 8.05 31.15
N LYS A 618 -0.29 8.84 32.20
CA LYS A 618 0.54 10.01 32.50
C LYS A 618 2.00 9.56 32.60
N GLN A 619 2.85 10.19 31.79
CA GLN A 619 4.28 9.93 31.75
C GLN A 619 4.97 10.75 32.85
N THR A 620 6.08 10.22 33.36
CA THR A 620 6.86 10.76 34.47
C THR A 620 8.30 10.98 34.04
N MET A 621 9.09 11.69 34.86
CA MET A 621 10.53 11.82 34.60
C MET A 621 11.30 10.48 34.62
N ALA A 622 10.77 9.41 35.23
CA ALA A 622 11.34 8.07 35.07
C ALA A 622 11.21 7.58 33.62
N ASP A 623 10.03 7.75 33.02
CA ASP A 623 9.78 7.39 31.62
C ASP A 623 10.65 8.21 30.64
N VAL A 624 10.91 9.48 30.97
CA VAL A 624 11.82 10.34 30.21
C VAL A 624 13.24 9.80 30.26
N ARG A 625 13.75 9.45 31.45
CA ARG A 625 15.08 8.86 31.62
C ARG A 625 15.20 7.54 30.86
N ASP A 626 14.20 6.68 30.95
CA ASP A 626 14.20 5.40 30.21
C ASP A 626 14.26 5.61 28.70
N GLN A 627 13.53 6.61 28.17
CA GLN A 627 13.57 6.93 26.74
C GLN A 627 14.92 7.49 26.30
N ILE A 628 15.58 8.32 27.12
CA ILE A 628 16.92 8.85 26.82
C ILE A 628 17.96 7.74 26.89
N ASN A 629 17.93 6.90 27.94
CA ASN A 629 18.84 5.77 28.08
C ASN A 629 18.69 4.79 26.92
N ASN A 630 17.47 4.57 26.41
CA ASN A 630 17.25 3.77 25.21
C ASN A 630 17.92 4.39 23.96
N PHE A 631 17.86 5.72 23.82
CA PHE A 631 18.54 6.42 22.73
C PHE A 631 20.06 6.32 22.85
N GLU A 632 20.61 6.48 24.06
CA GLU A 632 22.04 6.29 24.35
C GLU A 632 22.49 4.88 23.93
N ILE A 633 21.77 3.84 24.36
CA ILE A 633 22.05 2.45 23.96
C ILE A 633 22.06 2.30 22.43
N VAL A 634 21.09 2.89 21.73
CA VAL A 634 21.05 2.83 20.26
C VAL A 634 22.26 3.53 19.63
N VAL A 635 22.66 4.70 20.14
CA VAL A 635 23.84 5.43 19.65
C VAL A 635 25.11 4.63 19.90
N HIS A 636 25.28 4.03 21.08
CA HIS A 636 26.42 3.16 21.39
C HIS A 636 26.48 1.95 20.46
N LEU A 637 25.37 1.25 20.25
CA LEU A 637 25.30 0.11 19.32
C LEU A 637 25.66 0.48 17.88
N LEU A 638 25.20 1.64 17.40
CA LEU A 638 25.54 2.15 16.07
C LEU A 638 27.03 2.51 15.98
N LYS A 639 27.59 3.13 17.02
CA LYS A 639 28.99 3.52 17.10
C LYS A 639 29.93 2.31 17.15
N GLU A 640 29.62 1.30 17.95
CA GLU A 640 30.38 0.04 18.02
C GLU A 640 30.48 -0.68 16.67
N LYS A 641 29.51 -0.45 15.78
CA LYS A 641 29.47 -1.01 14.43
C LYS A 641 30.05 -0.09 13.35
N GLY A 642 30.66 1.03 13.72
CA GLY A 642 31.21 2.01 12.77
C GLY A 642 30.13 2.64 11.90
N ALA A 643 28.89 2.74 12.37
CA ALA A 643 27.79 3.28 11.56
C ALA A 643 27.92 4.80 11.36
N PHE A 644 28.62 5.51 12.25
CA PHE A 644 28.89 6.94 12.10
C PHE A 644 30.16 7.23 11.29
N ASP A 645 30.96 6.21 10.94
CA ASP A 645 32.22 6.39 10.23
C ASP A 645 32.00 6.88 8.79
N GLU A 646 32.93 7.67 8.28
CA GLU A 646 32.90 8.18 6.91
C GLU A 646 32.95 7.03 5.89
N GLY A 647 32.03 7.03 4.91
CA GLY A 647 31.93 5.96 3.90
C GLY A 647 31.27 4.67 4.38
N SER A 648 30.81 4.58 5.63
CA SER A 648 30.08 3.42 6.15
C SER A 648 28.79 3.15 5.37
N SER A 649 28.51 1.90 5.03
CA SER A 649 27.24 1.51 4.39
C SER A 649 26.04 1.66 5.33
N LEU A 650 26.29 1.74 6.65
CA LEU A 650 25.28 1.90 7.69
C LEU A 650 25.02 3.37 8.05
N SER A 651 25.76 4.29 7.42
CA SER A 651 25.74 5.72 7.73
C SER A 651 24.41 6.39 7.43
N TRP A 652 23.64 5.88 6.46
CA TRP A 652 22.26 6.30 6.26
C TRP A 652 21.35 5.87 7.43
N TYR A 653 21.48 4.62 7.89
CA TYR A 653 20.63 4.07 8.95
C TYR A 653 20.88 4.76 10.30
N ALA A 654 22.15 5.07 10.62
CA ALA A 654 22.49 5.82 11.83
C ALA A 654 21.84 7.22 11.82
N ARG A 655 21.96 7.95 10.70
CA ARG A 655 21.32 9.26 10.50
C ARG A 655 19.79 9.17 10.56
N PHE A 656 19.20 8.12 10.01
CA PHE A 656 17.77 7.82 10.12
C PHE A 656 17.34 7.66 11.58
N GLN A 657 18.07 6.85 12.36
CA GLN A 657 17.76 6.64 13.78
C GLN A 657 17.85 7.93 14.59
N VAL A 658 18.92 8.71 14.43
CA VAL A 658 19.09 9.99 15.15
C VAL A 658 17.98 10.98 14.77
N SER A 659 17.70 11.15 13.47
CA SER A 659 16.62 12.03 13.00
C SER A 659 15.26 11.63 13.57
N GLN A 660 14.99 10.33 13.59
CA GLN A 660 13.76 9.77 14.14
C GLN A 660 13.67 9.99 15.66
N PHE A 661 14.74 9.72 16.41
CA PHE A 661 14.75 9.91 17.87
C PHE A 661 14.56 11.37 18.27
N LEU A 662 15.23 12.32 17.60
CA LEU A 662 15.03 13.75 17.82
C LEU A 662 13.55 14.13 17.70
N HIS A 663 12.87 13.62 16.67
CA HIS A 663 11.44 13.86 16.51
C HIS A 663 10.64 13.35 17.73
N TYR A 664 10.84 12.10 18.15
CA TYR A 664 10.05 11.55 19.26
C TYR A 664 10.39 12.15 20.62
N LEU A 665 11.61 12.62 20.83
CA LEU A 665 12.03 13.26 22.07
C LEU A 665 11.37 14.64 22.23
N PHE A 666 11.35 15.45 21.16
CA PHE A 666 10.88 16.83 21.20
C PHE A 666 9.39 16.99 20.89
N PHE A 667 8.84 16.20 19.97
CA PHE A 667 7.42 16.25 19.59
C PHE A 667 6.58 15.18 20.31
N GLY A 668 7.22 14.29 21.07
CA GLY A 668 6.56 13.31 21.92
C GLY A 668 6.38 13.81 23.37
N PHE A 669 6.29 12.86 24.30
CA PHE A 669 6.05 13.19 25.70
C PHE A 669 7.31 13.67 26.43
N ALA A 670 8.52 13.31 25.98
CA ALA A 670 9.74 13.46 26.78
C ALA A 670 10.04 14.91 27.11
N TYR A 671 10.20 15.76 26.09
CA TYR A 671 10.44 17.19 26.30
C TYR A 671 9.26 17.86 27.01
N LYS A 672 8.01 17.52 26.64
CA LYS A 672 6.81 18.05 27.31
C LYS A 672 6.78 17.76 28.82
N THR A 673 7.20 16.55 29.22
CA THR A 673 7.23 16.13 30.62
C THR A 673 8.36 16.81 31.36
N ALA A 674 9.56 16.85 30.76
CA ALA A 674 10.68 17.61 31.30
C ALA A 674 10.32 19.09 31.47
N SER A 675 9.56 19.68 30.53
CA SER A 675 9.10 21.06 30.65
C SER A 675 8.07 21.28 31.74
N ALA A 676 7.12 20.36 31.89
CA ALA A 676 6.11 20.43 32.95
C ALA A 676 6.72 20.29 34.36
N GLU A 677 7.82 19.56 34.50
CA GLU A 677 8.53 19.34 35.77
C GLU A 677 9.74 20.27 35.98
N SER A 678 9.97 21.26 35.10
CA SER A 678 11.10 22.20 35.17
C SER A 678 12.49 21.55 35.10
N GLU A 679 12.62 20.43 34.38
CA GLU A 679 13.83 19.62 34.21
C GLU A 679 14.43 19.71 32.79
N GLN A 680 14.05 20.73 31.99
CA GLN A 680 14.50 20.87 30.60
C GLN A 680 16.02 20.97 30.48
N ALA A 681 16.67 21.68 31.41
CA ALA A 681 18.12 21.88 31.39
C ALA A 681 18.88 20.55 31.60
N ALA A 682 18.40 19.70 32.53
CA ALA A 682 18.97 18.38 32.77
C ALA A 682 18.75 17.46 31.56
N PHE A 683 17.54 17.48 30.99
CA PHE A 683 17.20 16.76 29.76
C PHE A 683 18.14 17.13 28.60
N VAL A 684 18.32 18.43 28.33
CA VAL A 684 19.16 18.91 27.23
C VAL A 684 20.63 18.58 27.45
N ARG A 685 21.16 18.74 28.67
CA ARG A 685 22.55 18.36 28.98
C ARG A 685 22.84 16.89 28.70
N HIS A 686 21.94 16.01 29.12
CA HIS A 686 22.10 14.57 28.90
C HIS A 686 22.03 14.24 27.40
N LEU A 687 21.04 14.78 26.69
CA LEU A 687 20.89 14.56 25.26
C LEU A 687 22.08 15.13 24.46
N ALA A 688 22.63 16.27 24.86
CA ALA A 688 23.80 16.88 24.22
C ALA A 688 25.04 15.98 24.32
N ALA A 689 25.26 15.30 25.45
CA ALA A 689 26.36 14.36 25.62
C ALA A 689 26.23 13.18 24.64
N ILE A 690 25.04 12.58 24.53
CA ILE A 690 24.76 11.47 23.61
C ILE A 690 25.00 11.89 22.15
N LEU A 691 24.51 13.08 21.76
CA LEU A 691 24.67 13.58 20.40
C LEU A 691 26.11 13.98 20.06
N ALA A 692 26.89 14.41 21.06
CA ALA A 692 28.32 14.66 20.88
C ALA A 692 29.09 13.36 20.59
N GLU A 693 28.70 12.25 21.20
CA GLU A 693 29.31 10.94 20.93
C GLU A 693 29.01 10.38 19.53
N ALA A 694 27.85 10.73 18.97
CA ALA A 694 27.41 10.35 17.63
C ALA A 694 28.05 11.21 16.51
N ASP A 695 28.63 12.35 16.88
CA ASP A 695 29.19 13.38 15.98
C ASP A 695 28.27 13.83 14.83
N VAL A 696 26.95 13.78 15.05
CA VAL A 696 25.95 14.16 14.05
C VAL A 696 25.73 15.68 14.06
N THR A 697 25.74 16.30 12.88
CA THR A 697 25.47 17.73 12.70
C THR A 697 24.08 17.96 12.07
N ALA A 698 23.64 19.23 12.00
CA ALA A 698 22.40 19.59 11.33
C ALA A 698 22.34 19.15 9.86
N GLN A 699 23.50 19.02 9.20
CA GLN A 699 23.61 18.59 7.82
C GLN A 699 23.42 17.08 7.67
N ASP A 700 23.66 16.30 8.71
CA ASP A 700 23.52 14.84 8.70
C ASP A 700 22.08 14.37 8.89
N LEU A 701 21.15 15.27 9.19
CA LEU A 701 19.74 14.91 9.35
C LEU A 701 19.12 14.53 8.01
N VAL A 702 18.38 13.41 7.99
CA VAL A 702 17.67 12.92 6.81
C VAL A 702 16.18 13.23 6.91
N SER A 703 15.55 13.55 5.78
CA SER A 703 14.10 13.82 5.71
C SER A 703 13.24 12.56 5.57
N ASP A 704 13.87 11.39 5.45
CA ASP A 704 13.22 10.11 5.14
C ASP A 704 12.22 9.59 6.19
N PRO A 705 12.43 9.74 7.52
CA PRO A 705 11.46 9.24 8.49
C PRO A 705 10.08 9.87 8.26
N MET A 706 9.07 9.02 7.99
CA MET A 706 7.71 9.45 7.66
C MET A 706 7.06 10.35 8.72
N GLN A 707 7.57 10.32 9.95
CA GLN A 707 7.04 11.02 11.10
C GLN A 707 7.55 12.47 11.22
N LEU A 708 8.59 12.86 10.49
CA LEU A 708 9.10 14.24 10.58
C LEU A 708 8.04 15.26 10.19
N SER A 709 7.95 16.34 10.97
CA SER A 709 7.01 17.42 10.74
C SER A 709 7.42 18.22 9.50
N ARG A 710 6.66 18.11 8.41
CA ARG A 710 6.95 18.82 7.14
C ARG A 710 7.14 20.34 7.31
N PRO A 711 6.33 21.07 8.11
CA PRO A 711 6.59 22.47 8.39
C PRO A 711 7.98 22.74 8.97
N HIS A 712 8.43 21.89 9.91
CA HIS A 712 9.72 22.04 10.59
C HIS A 712 10.90 21.67 9.70
N VAL A 713 10.76 20.63 8.87
CA VAL A 713 11.76 20.30 7.85
C VAL A 713 11.94 21.48 6.88
N ARG A 714 10.83 22.06 6.41
CA ARG A 714 10.87 23.20 5.48
C ARG A 714 11.43 24.49 6.08
N ALA A 715 11.28 24.67 7.38
CA ALA A 715 11.85 25.80 8.11
C ALA A 715 13.30 25.55 8.56
N SER A 716 13.90 24.39 8.24
CA SER A 716 15.20 23.97 8.77
C SER A 716 15.25 23.89 10.31
N ALA A 717 14.09 23.77 10.96
CA ALA A 717 13.95 23.81 12.42
C ALA A 717 14.57 22.60 13.11
N TYR A 718 14.57 21.41 12.47
CA TYR A 718 15.27 20.24 13.03
C TYR A 718 16.78 20.46 13.13
N GLY A 719 17.37 21.18 12.16
CA GLY A 719 18.79 21.54 12.19
C GLY A 719 19.09 22.51 13.34
N LEU A 720 18.26 23.54 13.51
CA LEU A 720 18.35 24.46 14.66
C LEU A 720 18.16 23.73 15.99
N LEU A 721 17.19 22.82 16.07
CA LEU A 721 16.90 22.03 17.28
C LEU A 721 18.11 21.19 17.70
N LEU A 722 18.70 20.43 16.76
CA LEU A 722 19.89 19.63 17.03
C LEU A 722 21.07 20.51 17.49
N ALA A 723 21.34 21.60 16.77
CA ALA A 723 22.47 22.47 17.08
C ALA A 723 22.27 23.20 18.42
N SER A 724 21.05 23.63 18.72
CA SER A 724 20.70 24.26 20.00
C SER A 724 20.83 23.29 21.17
N VAL A 725 20.52 22.01 20.98
CA VAL A 725 20.77 20.98 22.01
C VAL A 725 22.27 20.83 22.27
N ARG A 726 23.09 20.68 21.21
CA ARG A 726 24.55 20.55 21.34
C ARG A 726 25.18 21.77 22.00
N ALA A 727 24.67 22.97 21.70
CA ALA A 727 25.09 24.24 22.31
C ALA A 727 24.40 24.55 23.65
N GLN A 728 23.46 23.71 24.10
CA GLN A 728 22.65 23.88 25.32
C GLN A 728 21.85 25.20 25.38
N ARG A 729 21.35 25.67 24.23
CA ARG A 729 20.55 26.89 24.06
C ARG A 729 19.05 26.61 24.15
N LEU A 730 18.51 26.62 25.37
CA LEU A 730 17.09 26.34 25.65
C LEU A 730 16.12 27.33 24.96
N ASP A 731 16.52 28.59 24.90
CA ASP A 731 15.80 29.68 24.22
C ASP A 731 15.48 29.32 22.75
N PHE A 732 16.48 28.81 22.02
CA PHE A 732 16.32 28.47 20.61
C PHE A 732 15.74 27.07 20.35
N ILE A 733 15.74 26.19 21.34
CA ILE A 733 14.98 24.92 21.28
C ILE A 733 13.48 25.22 21.20
N GLU A 734 12.97 26.10 22.06
CA GLU A 734 11.55 26.50 22.04
C GLU A 734 11.21 27.25 20.74
N THR A 735 12.08 28.16 20.29
CA THR A 735 11.94 28.84 19.00
C THR A 735 11.76 27.84 17.85
N ALA A 736 12.62 26.81 17.77
CA ALA A 736 12.56 25.79 16.74
C ALA A 736 11.30 24.92 16.82
N LEU A 737 10.82 24.61 18.04
CA LEU A 737 9.62 23.80 18.27
C LEU A 737 8.32 24.52 17.89
N GLN A 738 8.26 25.83 18.12
CA GLN A 738 7.07 26.64 17.82
C GLN A 738 7.10 27.26 16.42
N LEU A 739 8.24 27.17 15.72
CA LEU A 739 8.50 27.90 14.48
C LEU A 739 8.42 29.42 14.67
N ASP A 740 8.84 29.90 15.84
CA ASP A 740 8.81 31.31 16.16
C ASP A 740 9.88 32.08 15.37
N PRO A 741 9.56 33.29 14.89
CA PRO A 741 10.55 34.13 14.23
C PRO A 741 11.53 34.72 15.24
N VAL A 742 12.79 34.89 14.83
CA VAL A 742 13.87 35.46 15.66
C VAL A 742 13.91 36.96 15.45
N ARG A 743 14.07 37.76 16.51
CA ARG A 743 14.24 39.21 16.32
C ARG A 743 15.60 39.52 15.72
N ALA A 744 15.64 40.47 14.80
CA ALA A 744 16.86 40.81 14.08
C ALA A 744 17.98 41.28 15.02
N ASP A 745 17.68 42.11 16.02
CA ASP A 745 18.64 42.58 17.02
C ASP A 745 19.25 41.44 17.85
N ASP A 746 18.43 40.46 18.27
CA ASP A 746 18.91 39.27 18.99
C ASP A 746 19.81 38.39 18.10
N LEU A 747 19.42 38.19 16.83
CA LEU A 747 20.19 37.44 15.84
C LEU A 747 21.55 38.08 15.57
N TRP A 748 21.56 39.40 15.39
CA TRP A 748 22.77 40.17 15.12
C TRP A 748 23.72 40.19 16.30
N GLN A 749 23.19 40.29 17.52
CA GLN A 749 23.98 40.17 18.74
C GLN A 749 24.66 38.80 18.82
N GLU A 750 23.91 37.72 18.60
CA GLU A 750 24.44 36.35 18.61
C GLU A 750 25.55 36.16 17.56
N PHE A 751 25.40 36.73 16.37
CA PHE A 751 26.40 36.62 15.29
C PHE A 751 27.70 37.39 15.56
N LEU A 752 27.68 38.41 16.41
CA LEU A 752 28.87 39.17 16.80
C LEU A 752 29.72 38.42 17.84
N GLU A 753 29.15 37.46 18.55
CA GLU A 753 29.86 36.67 19.54
C GLU A 753 30.79 35.65 18.86
N GLU A 754 32.05 35.62 19.28
CA GLU A 754 33.02 34.63 18.81
C GLU A 754 32.63 33.24 19.38
N PRO A 755 32.40 32.22 18.55
CA PRO A 755 31.96 30.92 19.05
C PRO A 755 33.06 30.27 19.90
N ALA A 756 32.72 29.91 21.15
CA ALA A 756 33.68 29.33 22.09
C ALA A 756 34.15 27.90 21.72
N ASN A 757 33.37 27.18 20.92
CA ASN A 757 33.64 25.82 20.46
C ASN A 757 32.85 25.51 19.17
N ASP A 758 33.09 24.34 18.58
CA ASP A 758 32.42 23.93 17.33
C ASP A 758 30.91 23.77 17.49
N ALA A 759 30.39 23.40 18.68
CA ALA A 759 28.96 23.32 18.91
C ALA A 759 28.29 24.70 18.80
N GLN A 760 28.91 25.74 19.34
CA GLN A 760 28.44 27.12 19.21
C GLN A 760 28.53 27.61 17.76
N ARG A 761 29.62 27.26 17.04
CA ARG A 761 29.76 27.58 15.61
C ARG A 761 28.63 26.93 14.79
N HIS A 762 28.38 25.64 14.98
CA HIS A 762 27.29 24.93 14.30
C HIS A 762 25.92 25.49 14.66
N PHE A 763 25.72 25.94 15.90
CA PHE A 763 24.51 26.63 16.32
C PHE A 763 24.31 27.94 15.56
N GLN A 764 25.31 28.82 15.47
CA GLN A 764 25.21 30.07 14.72
C GLN A 764 24.90 29.83 13.23
N VAL A 765 25.51 28.82 12.62
CA VAL A 765 25.21 28.41 11.23
C VAL A 765 23.75 27.94 11.10
N ALA A 766 23.30 27.03 11.97
CA ALA A 766 21.93 26.52 11.95
C ALA A 766 20.89 27.62 12.20
N LEU A 767 21.20 28.57 13.10
CA LEU A 767 20.39 29.74 13.38
C LEU A 767 20.28 30.64 12.14
N GLY A 768 21.37 30.91 11.43
CA GLY A 768 21.32 31.67 10.18
C GLY A 768 20.57 30.96 9.04
N ILE A 769 20.55 29.63 9.04
CA ILE A 769 19.73 28.87 8.08
C ILE A 769 18.24 28.97 8.41
N TYR A 770 17.89 28.91 9.70
CA TYR A 770 16.52 29.03 10.20
C TYR A 770 15.97 30.46 10.07
N ALA A 771 16.70 31.45 10.58
CA ALA A 771 16.30 32.84 10.68
C ALA A 771 16.47 33.57 9.34
N ARG A 772 15.54 33.34 8.41
CA ARG A 772 15.52 33.98 7.08
C ARG A 772 14.16 34.58 6.76
N ASN A 773 14.17 35.72 6.07
CA ASN A 773 12.97 36.38 5.57
C ASN A 773 11.89 36.54 6.67
N LYS A 774 10.76 35.84 6.53
CA LYS A 774 9.62 35.91 7.45
C LYS A 774 9.92 35.32 8.83
N ALA A 775 10.97 34.51 8.97
CA ALA A 775 11.45 34.01 10.25
C ALA A 775 12.34 35.02 10.99
N VAL A 776 12.44 36.25 10.48
CA VAL A 776 13.17 37.35 11.11
C VAL A 776 12.18 38.49 11.38
N LEU A 777 12.03 38.88 12.65
CA LEU A 777 11.24 40.04 13.03
C LEU A 777 12.10 41.32 12.90
N PRO A 778 11.53 42.43 12.42
CA PRO A 778 12.25 43.70 12.33
C PRO A 778 12.79 44.14 13.69
N ALA A 779 14.01 44.67 13.69
CA ALA A 779 14.57 45.34 14.86
C ALA A 779 13.73 46.60 15.22
N PRO A 780 13.67 46.99 16.50
CA PRO A 780 12.99 48.20 16.92
C PRO A 780 13.73 49.42 16.36
N PRO A 781 13.01 50.52 16.06
CA PRO A 781 13.63 51.70 15.48
C PRO A 781 14.64 52.31 16.45
N THR A 782 15.93 52.22 16.10
CA THR A 782 17.02 52.86 16.85
C THR A 782 17.17 54.31 16.40
N ARG A 783 17.41 55.22 17.36
CA ARG A 783 17.71 56.63 17.06
C ARG A 783 19.05 56.70 16.35
N THR A 784 19.06 57.30 15.17
CA THR A 784 20.22 57.48 14.31
C THR A 784 21.37 58.19 15.05
N SER A 785 22.51 57.52 15.16
CA SER A 785 23.78 58.18 15.50
C SER A 785 24.85 57.80 14.49
N GLY A 786 25.29 58.78 13.70
CA GLY A 786 26.56 58.70 12.97
C GLY A 786 26.46 58.75 11.44
N ARG A 787 27.33 59.58 10.84
CA ARG A 787 27.43 59.91 9.41
C ARG A 787 27.97 58.79 8.50
N HIS A 788 28.43 57.67 9.06
CA HIS A 788 29.06 56.60 8.29
C HIS A 788 28.00 55.67 7.70
N ARG A 789 27.99 55.53 6.38
CA ARG A 789 27.16 54.57 5.67
C ARG A 789 28.08 53.57 4.96
N PRO A 790 27.91 52.26 5.17
CA PRO A 790 28.69 51.26 4.47
C PRO A 790 28.41 51.31 2.97
N ARG A 791 29.34 50.78 2.16
CA ARG A 791 29.06 50.56 0.74
C ARG A 791 28.11 49.39 0.56
N ILE A 792 27.27 49.46 -0.47
CA ILE A 792 26.39 48.37 -0.91
C ILE A 792 26.98 47.81 -2.20
N LEU A 793 27.43 46.57 -2.13
CA LEU A 793 27.95 45.82 -3.25
C LEU A 793 26.85 44.96 -3.88
N LEU A 794 26.43 45.32 -5.08
CA LEU A 794 25.52 44.52 -5.89
C LEU A 794 26.33 43.52 -6.73
N HIS A 795 26.09 42.24 -6.52
CA HIS A 795 26.66 41.18 -7.35
C HIS A 795 25.64 40.67 -8.37
N LEU A 796 25.96 40.88 -9.65
CA LEU A 796 25.13 40.53 -10.81
C LEU A 796 25.83 39.47 -11.66
N GLY A 797 25.57 38.20 -11.38
CA GLY A 797 25.94 37.15 -12.31
C GLY A 797 24.98 37.12 -13.48
N SER A 798 25.49 37.19 -14.72
CA SER A 798 24.74 36.61 -15.85
C SER A 798 24.38 35.18 -15.45
N SER A 799 23.13 34.78 -15.56
CA SER A 799 22.66 33.54 -14.93
C SER A 799 23.47 32.32 -15.39
N LYS A 800 23.62 31.32 -14.51
CA LYS A 800 24.50 30.14 -14.72
C LYS A 800 26.01 30.46 -14.71
N THR A 801 26.41 31.36 -13.83
CA THR A 801 27.81 31.75 -13.55
C THR A 801 28.30 31.22 -12.20
N GLY A 802 27.68 30.16 -11.64
CA GLY A 802 28.07 29.63 -10.33
C GLY A 802 27.71 30.54 -9.14
N SER A 803 26.95 31.62 -9.38
CA SER A 803 26.49 32.58 -8.36
C SER A 803 25.77 31.92 -7.19
N THR A 804 25.07 30.80 -7.41
CA THR A 804 24.41 30.02 -6.35
C THR A 804 25.41 29.47 -5.32
N SER A 805 26.58 28.99 -5.74
CA SER A 805 27.61 28.50 -4.81
C SER A 805 28.16 29.61 -3.93
N LEU A 806 28.40 30.79 -4.51
CA LEU A 806 28.83 31.98 -3.77
C LEU A 806 27.76 32.43 -2.76
N GLN A 807 26.49 32.43 -3.17
CA GLN A 807 25.36 32.79 -2.29
C GLN A 807 25.23 31.82 -1.11
N HIS A 808 25.29 30.50 -1.34
CA HIS A 808 25.22 29.50 -0.27
C HIS A 808 26.35 29.66 0.74
N ARG A 809 27.57 29.95 0.26
CA ARG A 809 28.73 30.18 1.13
C ARG A 809 28.50 31.39 2.05
N MET A 810 28.11 32.53 1.49
CA MET A 810 27.85 33.73 2.31
C MET A 810 26.64 33.58 3.24
N ASP A 811 25.66 32.78 2.84
CA ASP A 811 24.44 32.50 3.57
C ASP A 811 24.64 31.56 4.78
N HIS A 812 25.55 30.57 4.66
CA HIS A 812 25.92 29.68 5.76
C HIS A 812 26.81 30.37 6.80
N ASP A 813 27.75 31.21 6.37
CA ASP A 813 28.76 31.82 7.25
C ASP A 813 28.50 33.30 7.55
N ARG A 814 27.21 33.70 7.63
CA ARG A 814 26.83 35.09 7.94
C ARG A 814 27.49 35.63 9.20
N ALA A 815 27.57 34.82 10.26
CA ALA A 815 28.18 35.24 11.52
C ALA A 815 29.66 35.60 11.36
N GLN A 816 30.40 34.77 10.62
CA GLN A 816 31.82 35.01 10.35
C GLN A 816 32.03 36.26 9.47
N LEU A 817 31.24 36.40 8.41
CA LEU A 817 31.29 37.57 7.54
C LEU A 817 30.98 38.85 8.30
N LEU A 818 29.95 38.82 9.15
CA LEU A 818 29.50 39.98 9.92
C LEU A 818 30.56 40.42 10.94
N ARG A 819 31.22 39.48 11.63
CA ARG A 819 32.37 39.78 12.49
C ARG A 819 33.52 40.44 11.72
N GLY A 820 33.69 40.09 10.46
CA GLY A 820 34.64 40.70 9.53
C GLY A 820 34.19 42.03 8.91
N GLY A 821 33.05 42.60 9.32
CA GLY A 821 32.51 43.87 8.81
C GLY A 821 31.73 43.77 7.49
N VAL A 822 31.39 42.56 7.05
CA VAL A 822 30.68 42.25 5.81
C VAL A 822 29.31 41.66 6.13
N TRP A 823 28.23 42.36 5.77
CA TRP A 823 26.89 41.86 6.00
C TRP A 823 26.27 41.28 4.72
N TYR A 824 25.86 40.02 4.79
CA TYR A 824 25.00 39.36 3.81
C TYR A 824 23.59 39.20 4.40
N PRO A 825 22.64 40.11 4.09
CA PRO A 825 21.39 40.19 4.82
C PRO A 825 20.57 38.88 4.82
N GLU A 826 19.95 38.60 5.95
CA GLU A 826 19.08 37.44 6.18
C GLU A 826 17.67 37.61 5.62
N VAL A 827 17.34 38.82 5.15
CA VAL A 827 16.04 39.19 4.56
C VAL A 827 16.15 39.47 3.06
N GLY A 828 15.02 39.45 2.38
CA GLY A 828 14.94 39.73 0.94
C GLY A 828 15.47 38.61 0.05
N GLN A 829 15.74 37.43 0.63
CA GLN A 829 16.27 36.28 -0.05
C GLN A 829 15.19 35.46 -0.76
N PHE A 830 15.44 34.99 -1.97
CA PHE A 830 14.63 33.99 -2.64
C PHE A 830 15.17 32.60 -2.30
N TRP A 831 14.40 31.84 -1.52
CA TRP A 831 14.74 30.50 -1.07
C TRP A 831 13.58 29.55 -1.34
N GLN A 832 13.87 28.35 -1.83
CA GLN A 832 12.89 27.29 -2.04
C GLN A 832 13.22 26.11 -1.13
N ALA A 833 12.41 25.89 -0.11
CA ALA A 833 12.65 24.83 0.89
C ALA A 833 12.73 23.42 0.28
N ASP A 834 11.93 23.15 -0.75
CA ASP A 834 11.94 21.85 -1.44
C ASP A 834 13.10 21.74 -2.47
N ARG A 835 13.84 22.84 -2.73
CA ARG A 835 15.00 22.92 -3.65
C ARG A 835 16.16 23.67 -3.00
N PRO A 836 16.81 23.10 -1.98
CA PRO A 836 17.87 23.80 -1.26
C PRO A 836 19.07 24.17 -2.16
N HIS A 837 19.29 23.46 -3.27
CA HIS A 837 20.30 23.80 -4.29
C HIS A 837 19.91 24.99 -5.21
N LYS A 838 18.73 25.59 -5.02
CA LYS A 838 18.24 26.75 -5.76
C LYS A 838 18.10 27.94 -4.82
N GLN A 839 19.17 28.74 -4.73
CA GLN A 839 19.14 30.05 -4.10
C GLN A 839 19.04 31.14 -5.16
N GLY A 840 18.02 32.00 -5.06
CA GLY A 840 17.85 33.17 -5.93
C GLY A 840 18.46 34.45 -5.35
N GLY A 841 19.17 34.35 -4.23
CA GLY A 841 19.80 35.48 -3.55
C GLY A 841 18.80 36.57 -3.20
N HIS A 842 19.22 37.84 -3.21
CA HIS A 842 18.44 39.00 -2.74
C HIS A 842 17.38 39.54 -3.73
N ALA A 843 16.76 38.67 -4.53
CA ALA A 843 15.84 39.07 -5.60
C ALA A 843 14.60 39.85 -5.14
N GLN A 844 14.18 39.75 -3.87
CA GLN A 844 13.00 40.47 -3.38
C GLN A 844 13.22 41.98 -3.31
N PHE A 845 14.47 42.44 -3.22
CA PHE A 845 14.82 43.86 -3.28
C PHE A 845 14.41 44.51 -4.61
N LEU A 846 14.34 43.76 -5.71
CA LEU A 846 13.83 44.25 -7.01
C LEU A 846 12.37 44.69 -6.92
N ALA A 847 11.53 43.86 -6.28
CA ALA A 847 10.12 44.16 -6.11
C ALA A 847 9.92 45.34 -5.13
N ALA A 848 10.72 45.39 -4.06
CA ALA A 848 10.68 46.48 -3.10
C ALA A 848 11.09 47.82 -3.73
N ALA A 849 12.17 47.83 -4.53
CA ALA A 849 12.63 49.01 -5.25
C ALA A 849 11.58 49.53 -6.24
N ALA A 850 11.03 48.64 -7.08
CA ALA A 850 10.06 49.03 -8.10
C ALA A 850 8.71 49.51 -7.54
N THR A 851 8.32 49.05 -6.35
CA THR A 851 7.05 49.45 -5.69
C THR A 851 7.24 50.56 -4.66
N GLY A 852 8.49 50.91 -4.31
CA GLY A 852 8.82 51.86 -3.25
C GLY A 852 8.58 51.33 -1.83
N ASP A 853 8.40 50.02 -1.65
CA ASP A 853 8.23 49.39 -0.33
C ASP A 853 9.51 49.54 0.49
N ARG A 854 9.43 50.30 1.58
CA ARG A 854 10.59 50.59 2.46
C ARG A 854 10.88 49.50 3.47
N THR A 855 10.11 48.41 3.54
CA THR A 855 10.27 47.37 4.58
C THR A 855 11.69 46.80 4.62
N LEU A 856 12.24 46.38 3.47
CA LEU A 856 13.60 45.83 3.39
C LEU A 856 14.67 46.91 3.61
N ARG A 857 14.49 48.12 3.08
CA ARG A 857 15.39 49.26 3.34
C ARG A 857 15.45 49.61 4.83
N ASN A 858 14.30 49.66 5.51
CA ASN A 858 14.24 49.96 6.94
C ASN A 858 14.98 48.89 7.75
N HIS A 859 14.96 47.63 7.32
CA HIS A 859 15.77 46.56 7.93
C HIS A 859 17.27 46.82 7.76
N ILE A 860 17.70 47.22 6.56
CA ILE A 860 19.09 47.62 6.30
C ILE A 860 19.49 48.82 7.16
N ASP A 861 18.66 49.87 7.19
CA ASP A 861 18.92 51.09 7.97
C ASP A 861 19.00 50.78 9.49
N ALA A 862 18.14 49.90 10.00
CA ALA A 862 18.16 49.47 11.40
C ALA A 862 19.44 48.69 11.74
N GLY A 863 19.88 47.81 10.84
CA GLY A 863 21.15 47.10 10.97
C GLY A 863 22.35 48.06 10.99
N VAL A 864 22.43 48.97 10.02
CA VAL A 864 23.48 50.01 9.98
C VAL A 864 23.53 50.82 11.27
N ALA A 865 22.36 51.18 11.82
CA ALA A 865 22.28 51.86 13.11
C ALA A 865 22.72 50.97 14.30
N PHE A 866 22.53 49.66 14.22
CA PHE A 866 22.93 48.71 15.25
C PHE A 866 24.45 48.47 15.27
N TRP A 867 25.08 48.22 14.11
CA TRP A 867 26.51 47.91 14.03
C TRP A 867 27.43 49.14 13.95
N GLY A 868 26.91 50.28 13.49
CA GLY A 868 27.68 51.52 13.33
C GLY A 868 28.92 51.32 12.45
N GLU A 869 30.06 51.87 12.89
CA GLU A 869 31.32 51.86 12.14
C GLU A 869 31.95 50.47 11.95
N ARG A 870 31.45 49.43 12.62
CA ARG A 870 31.92 48.05 12.42
C ARG A 870 31.51 47.48 11.07
N LEU A 871 30.40 47.96 10.52
CA LEU A 871 29.89 47.51 9.23
C LEU A 871 30.44 48.42 8.13
N HIS A 872 31.24 47.85 7.22
CA HIS A 872 31.82 48.60 6.10
C HIS A 872 31.23 48.21 4.73
N THR A 873 30.75 46.97 4.57
CA THR A 873 30.18 46.48 3.29
C THR A 873 28.90 45.68 3.51
N ILE A 874 27.88 45.94 2.69
CA ILE A 874 26.67 45.11 2.56
C ILE A 874 26.69 44.45 1.19
N VAL A 875 26.54 43.13 1.11
CA VAL A 875 26.57 42.39 -0.15
C VAL A 875 25.17 41.90 -0.53
N LEU A 876 24.64 42.40 -1.64
CA LEU A 876 23.40 41.91 -2.25
C LEU A 876 23.74 41.16 -3.54
N SER A 877 23.65 39.84 -3.51
CA SER A 877 23.85 38.98 -4.69
C SER A 877 22.53 38.41 -5.19
N SER A 878 22.25 38.49 -6.49
CA SER A 878 21.17 37.72 -7.15
C SER A 878 21.40 37.60 -8.66
N GLU A 879 21.18 36.41 -9.24
CA GLU A 879 21.12 36.26 -10.70
C GLU A 879 19.92 37.01 -11.31
N GLY A 880 18.87 37.27 -10.51
CA GLY A 880 17.71 38.04 -10.93
C GLY A 880 18.04 39.49 -11.27
N PHE A 881 19.10 40.05 -10.68
CA PHE A 881 19.54 41.42 -10.95
C PHE A 881 20.02 41.60 -12.40
N PHE A 882 20.50 40.52 -13.03
CA PHE A 882 20.90 40.54 -14.44
C PHE A 882 19.68 40.40 -15.38
N LEU A 883 18.66 39.64 -14.98
CA LEU A 883 17.52 39.27 -15.83
C LEU A 883 16.34 40.25 -15.79
N ASP A 884 16.37 41.22 -14.89
CA ASP A 884 15.24 42.09 -14.60
C ASP A 884 15.67 43.55 -14.57
N ASP A 885 15.12 44.36 -15.48
CA ASP A 885 15.41 45.79 -15.60
C ASP A 885 15.09 46.58 -14.31
N ARG A 886 14.24 46.07 -13.42
CA ARG A 886 13.99 46.70 -12.11
C ARG A 886 15.25 46.74 -11.22
N ALA A 887 16.32 46.02 -11.58
CA ALA A 887 17.60 46.13 -10.90
C ALA A 887 18.19 47.55 -10.98
N PHE A 888 17.89 48.28 -12.07
CA PHE A 888 18.32 49.66 -12.25
C PHE A 888 17.62 50.64 -11.28
N ASP A 889 16.55 50.22 -10.60
CA ASP A 889 15.87 51.02 -9.56
C ASP A 889 16.60 50.92 -8.20
N LEU A 890 17.52 49.96 -8.01
CA LEU A 890 18.20 49.72 -6.73
C LEU A 890 19.07 50.90 -6.26
N PRO A 891 19.87 51.59 -7.11
CA PRO A 891 20.62 52.77 -6.68
C PRO A 891 19.72 53.86 -6.08
N ALA A 892 18.58 54.15 -6.73
CA ALA A 892 17.61 55.11 -6.22
C ALA A 892 16.93 54.61 -4.93
N TYR A 893 16.64 53.31 -4.86
CA TYR A 893 16.08 52.70 -3.64
C TYR A 893 17.02 52.81 -2.44
N PHE A 894 18.34 52.73 -2.66
CA PHE A 894 19.38 52.90 -1.65
C PHE A 894 19.99 54.30 -1.64
N ASP A 895 19.20 55.33 -1.98
CA ASP A 895 19.68 56.71 -2.00
C ASP A 895 20.46 57.11 -0.73
N GLY A 896 21.65 57.65 -0.99
CA GLY A 896 22.67 58.06 -0.03
C GLY A 896 23.54 56.94 0.55
N TYR A 897 23.47 55.70 0.05
CA TYR A 897 24.53 54.71 0.22
C TYR A 897 25.51 54.80 -0.95
N ASP A 898 26.77 54.40 -0.75
CA ASP A 898 27.72 54.21 -1.85
C ASP A 898 27.45 52.86 -2.51
N VAL A 899 26.95 52.86 -3.74
CA VAL A 899 26.49 51.63 -4.43
C VAL A 899 27.49 51.25 -5.50
N GLU A 900 28.08 50.07 -5.35
CA GLU A 900 29.00 49.46 -6.31
C GLU A 900 28.35 48.24 -6.98
N VAL A 901 28.76 47.95 -8.21
CA VAL A 901 28.25 46.84 -9.02
C VAL A 901 29.40 45.98 -9.51
N ILE A 902 29.33 44.67 -9.24
CA ILE A 902 30.19 43.66 -9.87
C ILE A 902 29.32 42.78 -10.77
N VAL A 903 29.62 42.78 -12.07
CA VAL A 903 28.93 41.94 -13.05
C VAL A 903 29.84 40.83 -13.57
N TYR A 904 29.36 39.58 -13.54
CA TYR A 904 30.02 38.44 -14.16
C TYR A 904 29.33 38.08 -15.47
N LEU A 905 30.03 38.31 -16.58
CA LEU A 905 29.54 38.03 -17.93
C LEU A 905 29.99 36.64 -18.40
N ARG A 906 29.05 35.86 -18.93
CA ARG A 906 29.30 34.56 -19.57
C ARG A 906 29.19 34.71 -21.08
N ARG A 907 29.95 33.93 -21.86
CA ARG A 907 29.90 34.01 -23.34
C ARG A 907 28.45 33.89 -23.84
N GLN A 908 28.01 34.83 -24.68
CA GLN A 908 26.57 35.04 -24.96
C GLN A 908 25.84 33.80 -25.52
N ASP A 909 26.48 33.03 -26.40
CA ASP A 909 25.95 31.77 -26.94
C ASP A 909 25.79 30.70 -25.84
N ALA A 910 26.82 30.53 -25.01
CA ALA A 910 26.82 29.58 -23.90
C ALA A 910 25.81 29.98 -22.80
N TRP A 911 25.65 31.28 -22.56
CA TRP A 911 24.61 31.85 -21.71
C TRP A 911 23.23 31.57 -22.30
N ALA A 912 22.98 31.91 -23.57
CA ALA A 912 21.71 31.71 -24.24
C ALA A 912 21.27 30.24 -24.20
N ASN A 913 22.18 29.32 -24.52
CA ASN A 913 21.95 27.88 -24.45
C ASN A 913 21.57 27.44 -23.03
N SER A 914 22.37 27.84 -22.03
CA SER A 914 22.14 27.42 -20.63
C SER A 914 20.87 28.03 -20.06
N GLN A 915 20.54 29.26 -20.42
CA GLN A 915 19.36 29.97 -19.94
C GLN A 915 18.09 29.42 -20.56
N TYR A 916 18.11 29.10 -21.85
CA TYR A 916 17.00 28.40 -22.50
C TYR A 916 16.74 27.05 -21.82
N CYS A 917 17.79 26.25 -21.59
CA CYS A 917 17.66 24.97 -20.88
C CYS A 917 17.04 25.15 -19.48
N GLU A 918 17.42 26.21 -18.75
CA GLU A 918 16.86 26.50 -17.43
C GLU A 918 15.38 26.90 -17.49
N PHE A 919 14.97 27.72 -18.45
CA PHE A 919 13.56 28.11 -18.61
C PHE A 919 12.67 27.00 -19.16
N VAL A 920 13.26 26.01 -19.83
CA VAL A 920 12.53 24.84 -20.31
C VAL A 920 12.43 23.76 -19.23
N ALA A 921 13.55 23.41 -18.58
CA ALA A 921 13.68 22.24 -17.74
C ALA A 921 14.38 22.47 -16.39
N GLY A 922 14.68 23.73 -16.03
CA GLY A 922 15.36 24.09 -14.79
C GLY A 922 14.46 24.58 -13.65
N GLY A 923 13.19 24.90 -13.96
CA GLY A 923 12.15 25.20 -12.98
C GLY A 923 12.33 26.50 -12.21
N THR A 924 12.81 27.57 -12.85
CA THR A 924 12.77 28.93 -12.30
C THR A 924 11.55 29.71 -12.84
N VAL A 925 11.36 30.94 -12.34
CA VAL A 925 10.18 31.86 -12.44
C VAL A 925 9.57 32.07 -13.85
N SER A 926 10.12 31.49 -14.92
CA SER A 926 9.61 31.57 -16.29
C SER A 926 9.60 30.20 -16.99
N ARG A 927 8.49 29.89 -17.67
CA ARG A 927 8.25 28.67 -18.45
C ARG A 927 8.37 28.99 -19.95
N VAL A 928 9.25 28.32 -20.67
CA VAL A 928 9.37 28.45 -22.13
C VAL A 928 8.82 27.20 -22.83
N GLY A 929 7.79 27.39 -23.67
CA GLY A 929 7.25 26.35 -24.56
C GLY A 929 7.63 26.54 -26.04
N ALA A 930 8.05 27.76 -26.40
CA ALA A 930 8.57 28.08 -27.73
C ALA A 930 9.90 27.35 -27.97
N ASP A 931 10.19 26.98 -29.22
CA ASP A 931 11.51 26.45 -29.54
C ASP A 931 12.60 27.53 -29.44
N VAL A 932 13.85 27.09 -29.51
CA VAL A 932 15.02 27.96 -29.31
C VAL A 932 15.09 29.11 -30.33
N THR A 933 14.63 28.90 -31.57
CA THR A 933 14.67 29.92 -32.62
C THR A 933 13.68 31.03 -32.31
N ASP A 934 12.45 30.65 -31.98
CA ASP A 934 11.39 31.58 -31.60
C ASP A 934 11.75 32.33 -30.31
N TRP A 935 12.36 31.65 -29.34
CA TRP A 935 12.80 32.25 -28.08
C TRP A 935 13.91 33.29 -28.27
N LEU A 936 14.91 33.01 -29.14
CA LEU A 936 15.97 33.96 -29.49
C LEU A 936 15.45 35.18 -30.26
N ALA A 937 14.37 35.03 -31.02
CA ALA A 937 13.75 36.13 -31.75
C ALA A 937 12.99 37.13 -30.86
N GLN A 938 12.66 36.75 -29.61
CA GLN A 938 11.93 37.61 -28.69
C GLN A 938 12.76 38.85 -28.31
N THR A 939 12.12 40.02 -28.28
CA THR A 939 12.76 41.28 -27.88
C THR A 939 13.46 41.17 -26.54
N ARG A 940 12.81 40.56 -25.55
CA ARG A 940 13.38 40.37 -24.21
C ARG A 940 14.69 39.58 -24.22
N THR A 941 14.76 38.50 -25.00
CA THR A 941 15.99 37.70 -25.14
C THR A 941 17.10 38.49 -25.80
N ARG A 942 16.79 39.26 -26.85
CA ARG A 942 17.75 40.15 -27.51
C ARG A 942 18.29 41.22 -26.58
N THR A 943 17.44 41.80 -25.73
CA THR A 943 17.87 42.77 -24.70
C THR A 943 18.84 42.14 -23.71
N TRP A 944 18.62 40.90 -23.25
CA TRP A 944 19.56 40.23 -22.35
C TRP A 944 20.91 39.87 -23.01
N LEU A 945 20.95 39.69 -24.33
CA LEU A 945 22.18 39.43 -25.07
C LEU A 945 23.00 40.71 -25.34
N ASP A 946 22.39 41.88 -25.19
CA ASP A 946 23.05 43.18 -25.32
C ASP A 946 23.77 43.57 -24.03
N TYR A 947 24.92 42.93 -23.79
CA TYR A 947 25.74 43.19 -22.61
C TYR A 947 26.29 44.62 -22.59
N ALA A 948 26.56 45.22 -23.75
CA ALA A 948 27.06 46.58 -23.82
C ALA A 948 25.99 47.59 -23.40
N GLY A 949 24.75 47.43 -23.87
CA GLY A 949 23.61 48.24 -23.40
C GLY A 949 23.35 48.08 -21.90
N PHE A 950 23.44 46.84 -21.39
CA PHE A 950 23.29 46.56 -19.96
C PHE A 950 24.36 47.25 -19.10
N VAL A 951 25.65 47.09 -19.45
CA VAL A 951 26.77 47.68 -18.70
C VAL A 951 26.76 49.20 -18.83
N SER A 952 26.50 49.76 -20.02
CA SER A 952 26.40 51.21 -20.23
C SER A 952 25.36 51.85 -19.33
N ARG A 953 24.18 51.22 -19.17
CA ARG A 953 23.16 51.72 -18.24
C ARG A 953 23.65 51.80 -16.79
N TRP A 954 24.41 50.82 -16.32
CA TRP A 954 25.00 50.87 -14.98
C TRP A 954 26.05 51.97 -14.85
N VAL A 955 26.89 52.16 -15.87
CA VAL A 955 27.87 53.26 -15.92
C VAL A 955 27.18 54.62 -15.92
N ASP A 956 26.08 54.76 -16.66
CA ASP A 956 25.30 56.00 -16.71
C ASP A 956 24.66 56.34 -15.35
N LEU A 957 24.31 55.32 -14.55
CA LEU A 957 23.67 55.49 -13.24
C LEU A 957 24.68 55.73 -12.10
N LEU A 958 25.80 55.02 -12.09
CA LEU A 958 26.74 55.00 -10.95
C LEU A 958 28.10 55.65 -11.25
N GLY A 959 28.42 55.89 -12.52
CA GLY A 959 29.77 56.21 -12.96
C GLY A 959 30.63 54.96 -13.19
N LYS A 960 31.70 55.11 -13.99
CA LYS A 960 32.56 53.98 -14.42
C LYS A 960 33.28 53.30 -13.25
N ASP A 961 33.78 54.08 -12.29
CA ASP A 961 34.60 53.57 -11.18
C ASP A 961 33.82 52.69 -10.20
N ALA A 962 32.48 52.83 -10.16
CA ALA A 962 31.59 52.01 -9.33
C ALA A 962 31.12 50.72 -10.04
N VAL A 963 31.56 50.46 -11.29
CA VAL A 963 31.15 49.30 -12.09
C VAL A 963 32.36 48.43 -12.43
N THR A 964 32.40 47.23 -11.86
CA THR A 964 33.42 46.22 -12.14
C THR A 964 32.85 45.11 -13.03
N VAL A 965 33.52 44.82 -14.14
CA VAL A 965 33.12 43.74 -15.07
C VAL A 965 34.13 42.59 -14.98
N ARG A 966 33.63 41.36 -14.82
CA ARG A 966 34.42 40.12 -14.80
C ARG A 966 33.90 39.13 -15.84
N VAL A 967 34.77 38.24 -16.31
CA VAL A 967 34.44 37.19 -17.28
C VAL A 967 34.32 35.85 -16.57
N TYR A 968 33.19 35.17 -16.74
CA TYR A 968 32.96 33.83 -16.22
C TYR A 968 33.70 32.79 -17.07
N SER A 969 34.95 32.50 -16.71
CA SER A 969 35.74 31.42 -17.29
C SER A 969 36.75 30.87 -16.28
N ARG A 970 36.83 29.55 -16.15
CA ARG A 970 37.83 28.87 -15.29
C ARG A 970 39.27 29.17 -15.70
N THR A 971 39.50 29.50 -16.97
CA THR A 971 40.83 29.87 -17.46
C THR A 971 41.22 31.31 -17.12
N VAL A 972 40.26 32.13 -16.72
CA VAL A 972 40.43 33.56 -16.39
C VAL A 972 40.33 33.81 -14.88
N PHE A 973 39.61 32.96 -14.16
CA PHE A 973 39.52 33.03 -12.70
C PHE A 973 40.86 32.91 -12.01
N ILE A 974 41.01 33.66 -10.94
CA ILE A 974 42.18 33.62 -10.07
C ILE A 974 42.23 32.23 -9.39
N GLY A 975 43.30 31.49 -9.61
CA GLY A 975 43.43 30.10 -9.15
C GLY A 975 42.42 29.11 -9.77
N GLY A 976 41.68 29.52 -10.81
CA GLY A 976 40.62 28.70 -11.41
C GLY A 976 39.31 28.64 -10.61
N ASP A 977 39.15 29.46 -9.56
CA ASP A 977 38.00 29.46 -8.66
C ASP A 977 37.22 30.79 -8.67
N LEU A 978 35.90 30.69 -8.82
CA LEU A 978 34.99 31.84 -8.83
C LEU A 978 34.99 32.58 -7.49
N ILE A 979 35.07 31.84 -6.37
CA ILE A 979 35.00 32.46 -5.03
C ILE A 979 36.22 33.34 -4.81
N HIS A 980 37.40 32.84 -5.19
CA HIS A 980 38.64 33.62 -5.13
C HIS A 980 38.63 34.83 -6.05
N ASP A 981 38.10 34.68 -7.27
CA ASP A 981 37.94 35.82 -8.19
C ASP A 981 37.01 36.89 -7.61
N PHE A 982 35.86 36.48 -7.04
CA PHE A 982 34.90 37.40 -6.44
C PHE A 982 35.45 38.09 -5.20
N ALA A 983 36.10 37.36 -4.29
CA ALA A 983 36.70 37.93 -3.09
C ALA A 983 37.72 39.02 -3.43
N GLN A 984 38.51 38.83 -4.49
CA GLN A 984 39.45 39.85 -4.95
C GLN A 984 38.74 41.02 -5.65
N ALA A 985 37.81 40.76 -6.57
CA ALA A 985 37.08 41.81 -7.28
C ALA A 985 36.26 42.69 -6.32
N ALA A 986 35.69 42.08 -5.27
CA ALA A 986 34.97 42.77 -4.22
C ALA A 986 35.88 43.43 -3.18
N THR A 987 37.18 43.14 -3.15
CA THR A 987 38.08 43.52 -2.05
C THR A 987 37.56 43.02 -0.69
N LEU A 988 37.10 41.77 -0.64
CA LEU A 988 36.52 41.09 0.52
C LEU A 988 37.20 39.73 0.75
N PRO A 989 38.46 39.69 1.24
CA PRO A 989 39.18 38.44 1.51
C PRO A 989 38.47 37.53 2.53
N GLN A 990 37.63 38.10 3.41
CA GLN A 990 36.87 37.36 4.44
C GLN A 990 35.96 36.26 3.85
N ILE A 991 35.56 36.38 2.57
CA ILE A 991 34.75 35.36 1.87
C ILE A 991 35.53 34.05 1.66
N LEU A 992 36.87 34.13 1.60
CA LEU A 992 37.73 32.96 1.47
C LEU A 992 37.78 32.14 2.76
N ASP A 993 37.54 32.77 3.90
CA ASP A 993 37.55 32.13 5.22
C ASP A 993 36.23 31.37 5.53
N CYS A 994 35.19 31.58 4.72
CA CYS A 994 33.93 30.84 4.79
C CYS A 994 34.11 29.36 4.42
N ALA A 995 33.36 28.49 5.09
CA ALA A 995 33.32 27.06 4.85
C ALA A 995 32.87 26.71 3.42
N PRO A 996 33.37 25.60 2.85
CA PRO A 996 32.91 25.10 1.57
C PRO A 996 31.43 24.67 1.62
N VAL A 997 30.75 24.82 0.48
CA VAL A 997 29.34 24.49 0.33
C VAL A 997 29.17 22.98 0.18
N ASP A 998 28.19 22.39 0.88
CA ASP A 998 27.81 20.98 0.77
C ASP A 998 27.51 20.60 -0.70
N ALA A 999 28.04 19.45 -1.15
CA ALA A 999 27.78 18.91 -2.48
C ALA A 999 26.28 18.74 -2.80
N ARG A 1000 25.42 18.50 -1.80
CA ARG A 1000 23.96 18.40 -1.95
C ARG A 1000 23.29 19.73 -2.33
N LEU A 1001 23.94 20.86 -2.07
CA LEU A 1001 23.50 22.20 -2.49
C LEU A 1001 23.96 22.52 -3.93
N THR A 1002 24.62 21.57 -4.60
CA THR A 1002 24.96 21.68 -6.02
C THR A 1002 23.92 20.95 -6.87
N ASN A 1003 23.55 21.53 -8.02
CA ASN A 1003 22.62 20.89 -8.93
C ASN A 1003 23.30 19.71 -9.65
N SER A 1004 23.10 18.50 -9.13
CA SER A 1004 23.59 17.24 -9.68
C SER A 1004 22.74 16.73 -10.85
N ALA A 1005 21.51 17.24 -11.01
CA ALA A 1005 20.61 16.82 -12.07
C ALA A 1005 20.82 17.60 -13.37
N ARG A 1006 21.48 16.96 -14.34
CA ARG A 1006 21.71 17.55 -15.67
C ARG A 1006 21.01 16.72 -16.72
N LEU A 1007 20.17 17.37 -17.52
CA LEU A 1007 19.46 16.77 -18.64
C LEU A 1007 20.21 17.04 -19.94
N SER A 1008 20.22 16.07 -20.85
CA SER A 1008 20.72 16.29 -22.21
C SER A 1008 19.77 17.14 -23.05
N ALA A 1009 20.25 17.64 -24.19
CA ALA A 1009 19.46 18.48 -25.10
C ALA A 1009 18.12 17.82 -25.51
N ALA A 1010 18.13 16.53 -25.78
CA ALA A 1010 16.94 15.79 -26.18
C ALA A 1010 15.88 15.69 -25.07
N HIS A 1011 16.29 15.56 -23.80
CA HIS A 1011 15.35 15.54 -22.67
C HIS A 1011 14.80 16.93 -22.35
N VAL A 1012 15.63 17.97 -22.49
CA VAL A 1012 15.16 19.36 -22.36
C VAL A 1012 14.06 19.61 -23.38
N GLU A 1013 14.28 19.24 -24.65
CA GLU A 1013 13.27 19.35 -25.70
C GLU A 1013 12.05 18.45 -25.47
N LEU A 1014 12.22 17.25 -24.92
CA LEU A 1014 11.11 16.38 -24.52
C LEU A 1014 10.23 17.07 -23.47
N ILE A 1015 10.82 17.62 -22.41
CA ILE A 1015 10.12 18.37 -21.36
C ILE A 1015 9.43 19.60 -21.92
N ARG A 1016 10.06 20.33 -22.87
CA ARG A 1016 9.46 21.49 -23.55
C ARG A 1016 8.09 21.19 -24.14
N THR A 1017 7.89 19.98 -24.69
CA THR A 1017 6.59 19.58 -25.27
C THR A 1017 5.45 19.54 -24.24
N TYR A 1018 5.78 19.49 -22.95
CA TYR A 1018 4.83 19.56 -21.84
C TYR A 1018 4.66 20.99 -21.30
N ASN A 1019 5.60 21.89 -21.58
CA ASN A 1019 5.54 23.28 -21.14
C ASN A 1019 4.40 24.07 -21.78
N SER A 1020 3.76 23.60 -22.85
CA SER A 1020 2.54 24.24 -23.38
C SER A 1020 1.25 23.68 -22.75
N ARG A 1021 1.35 22.62 -21.93
CA ARG A 1021 0.21 21.94 -21.31
C ARG A 1021 -0.23 22.64 -20.01
N TRP A 1022 -1.41 22.24 -19.51
CA TRP A 1022 -2.03 22.83 -18.33
C TRP A 1022 -1.47 22.24 -17.03
N PHE A 1023 -1.16 23.12 -16.07
CA PHE A 1023 -0.81 22.79 -14.67
C PHE A 1023 -1.74 23.59 -13.74
N ALA A 1024 -2.00 23.07 -12.54
CA ALA A 1024 -2.91 23.70 -11.59
C ALA A 1024 -2.34 25.03 -11.03
N ASP A 1025 -1.04 25.06 -10.74
CA ASP A 1025 -0.29 26.21 -10.27
C ASP A 1025 1.20 26.07 -10.65
N ASN A 1026 2.01 27.09 -10.34
CA ASN A 1026 3.45 27.04 -10.57
C ASN A 1026 4.12 25.91 -9.78
N THR A 1027 3.67 25.61 -8.57
CA THR A 1027 4.21 24.53 -7.73
C THR A 1027 4.04 23.16 -8.39
N ALA A 1028 2.91 22.91 -9.06
CA ALA A 1028 2.63 21.68 -9.79
C ALA A 1028 3.52 21.54 -11.03
N TYR A 1029 3.79 22.64 -11.73
CA TYR A 1029 4.75 22.68 -12.82
C TYR A 1029 6.17 22.38 -12.33
N LEU A 1030 6.60 23.05 -11.26
CA LEU A 1030 7.90 22.83 -10.65
C LEU A 1030 8.10 21.37 -10.25
N ARG A 1031 7.14 20.79 -9.51
CA ARG A 1031 7.18 19.38 -9.12
C ARG A 1031 7.27 18.44 -10.32
N PHE A 1032 6.60 18.77 -11.42
CA PHE A 1032 6.69 17.98 -12.65
C PHE A 1032 8.12 17.97 -13.21
N ILE A 1033 8.76 19.15 -13.30
CA ILE A 1033 10.14 19.27 -13.79
C ILE A 1033 11.11 18.41 -12.96
N GLU A 1034 11.00 18.45 -11.63
CA GLU A 1034 11.81 17.60 -10.74
C GLU A 1034 11.52 16.13 -10.92
N THR A 1035 10.24 15.74 -10.81
CA THR A 1035 9.83 14.34 -10.86
C THR A 1035 10.26 13.72 -12.20
N ALA A 1036 10.14 14.46 -13.30
CA ALA A 1036 10.59 14.04 -14.61
C ALA A 1036 12.12 13.96 -14.68
N GLY A 1037 12.84 14.98 -14.20
CA GLY A 1037 14.30 15.03 -14.23
C GLY A 1037 14.96 13.93 -13.41
N GLU A 1038 14.52 13.73 -12.17
CA GLU A 1038 15.03 12.69 -11.27
C GLU A 1038 14.76 11.29 -11.83
N ALA A 1039 13.53 11.03 -12.29
CA ALA A 1039 13.18 9.72 -12.84
C ALA A 1039 13.92 9.41 -14.13
N LEU A 1040 14.15 10.40 -15.01
CA LEU A 1040 14.97 10.23 -16.21
C LEU A 1040 16.43 9.88 -15.86
N MET A 1041 17.01 10.57 -14.89
CA MET A 1041 18.38 10.29 -14.47
C MET A 1041 18.52 8.94 -13.77
N ALA A 1042 17.59 8.61 -12.86
CA ALA A 1042 17.58 7.33 -12.17
C ALA A 1042 17.52 6.19 -13.20
N TRP A 1043 16.59 6.29 -14.14
CA TRP A 1043 16.44 5.30 -15.21
C TRP A 1043 17.71 5.18 -16.06
N ARG A 1044 18.30 6.28 -16.53
CA ARG A 1044 19.55 6.19 -17.30
C ARG A 1044 20.72 5.62 -16.51
N ARG A 1045 20.82 5.95 -15.22
CA ARG A 1045 21.86 5.40 -14.33
C ARG A 1045 21.69 3.90 -14.17
N GLU A 1046 20.46 3.41 -14.02
CA GLU A 1046 20.15 1.99 -13.98
C GLU A 1046 20.50 1.26 -15.30
N GLN A 1047 20.46 1.96 -16.42
CA GLN A 1047 20.80 1.42 -17.74
C GLN A 1047 22.26 1.68 -18.17
N ASP A 1048 23.10 2.28 -17.32
CA ASP A 1048 24.47 2.71 -17.62
C ASP A 1048 24.57 3.58 -18.90
N LEU A 1049 23.58 4.46 -19.10
CA LEU A 1049 23.51 5.34 -20.27
C LEU A 1049 24.08 6.74 -19.97
N PRO A 1050 24.85 7.34 -20.89
CA PRO A 1050 25.40 8.67 -20.69
C PRO A 1050 24.32 9.76 -20.70
N MET A 1051 24.57 10.84 -19.95
CA MET A 1051 23.75 12.04 -19.89
C MET A 1051 24.61 13.28 -20.20
N PRO A 1052 24.91 13.55 -21.48
CA PRO A 1052 25.79 14.65 -21.87
C PRO A 1052 25.19 16.03 -21.56
N ARG A 1053 26.06 17.05 -21.47
CA ARG A 1053 25.62 18.43 -21.24
C ARG A 1053 24.75 18.92 -22.41
N PRO A 1054 23.65 19.64 -22.15
CA PRO A 1054 22.76 20.07 -23.22
C PRO A 1054 23.37 21.19 -24.05
N TRP A 1055 23.37 21.02 -25.38
CA TRP A 1055 23.61 22.07 -26.36
C TRP A 1055 22.49 22.06 -27.41
N ILE A 1056 21.73 23.14 -27.50
CA ILE A 1056 20.49 23.24 -28.30
C ILE A 1056 20.67 24.18 -29.50
N LEU A 1057 21.61 25.12 -29.41
CA LEU A 1057 21.88 26.07 -30.49
C LEU A 1057 22.54 25.37 -31.69
N SER A 1058 22.11 25.73 -32.90
CA SER A 1058 22.87 25.38 -34.10
C SER A 1058 24.13 26.23 -34.21
N ASP A 1059 25.12 25.76 -34.97
CA ASP A 1059 26.36 26.51 -35.22
C ASP A 1059 26.08 27.90 -35.82
N ALA A 1060 25.09 27.98 -36.72
CA ALA A 1060 24.65 29.25 -37.29
C ALA A 1060 24.05 30.19 -36.24
N GLN A 1061 23.20 29.69 -35.35
CA GLN A 1061 22.61 30.49 -34.27
C GLN A 1061 23.67 30.98 -33.28
N ALA A 1062 24.63 30.12 -32.91
CA ALA A 1062 25.74 30.51 -32.03
C ALA A 1062 26.62 31.59 -32.68
N ALA A 1063 26.96 31.43 -33.96
CA ALA A 1063 27.73 32.40 -34.73
C ALA A 1063 26.99 33.75 -34.84
N ASP A 1064 25.68 33.74 -35.14
CA ASP A 1064 24.87 34.96 -35.25
C ASP A 1064 24.81 35.73 -33.93
N ILE A 1065 24.65 35.04 -32.79
CA ILE A 1065 24.65 35.65 -31.45
C ILE A 1065 25.99 36.36 -31.19
N LEU A 1066 27.11 35.69 -31.46
CA LEU A 1066 28.44 36.25 -31.22
C LEU A 1066 28.76 37.41 -32.18
N ALA A 1067 28.38 37.29 -33.46
CA ALA A 1067 28.56 38.34 -34.46
C ALA A 1067 27.77 39.61 -34.10
N ALA A 1068 26.53 39.47 -33.63
CA ALA A 1068 25.71 40.59 -33.18
C ALA A 1068 26.31 41.28 -31.93
N ALA A 1069 26.93 40.53 -31.04
CA ALA A 1069 27.53 41.04 -29.80
C ALA A 1069 28.94 41.62 -29.96
N ASP A 1070 29.66 41.31 -31.04
CA ASP A 1070 31.09 41.57 -31.21
C ASP A 1070 31.50 43.04 -31.01
N LYS A 1071 30.73 43.99 -31.56
CA LYS A 1071 31.01 45.42 -31.37
C LYS A 1071 30.92 45.84 -29.90
N GLY A 1072 29.89 45.34 -29.19
CA GLY A 1072 29.69 45.60 -27.77
C GLY A 1072 30.75 44.93 -26.89
N ASN A 1073 31.08 43.67 -27.19
CA ASN A 1073 32.11 42.92 -26.49
C ASN A 1073 33.48 43.60 -26.59
N ARG A 1074 33.86 44.11 -27.77
CA ARG A 1074 35.10 44.88 -27.95
C ARG A 1074 35.12 46.18 -27.16
N TRP A 1075 33.97 46.85 -27.01
CA TRP A 1075 33.86 48.02 -26.14
C TRP A 1075 34.09 47.63 -24.68
N ILE A 1076 33.44 46.58 -24.17
CA ILE A 1076 33.61 46.12 -22.78
C ILE A 1076 35.06 45.70 -22.50
N ALA A 1077 35.67 44.90 -23.39
CA ALA A 1077 37.04 44.41 -23.23
C ALA A 1077 38.07 45.55 -23.12
N ARG A 1078 37.89 46.59 -23.93
CA ARG A 1078 38.74 47.79 -23.92
C ARG A 1078 38.50 48.64 -22.67
N GLU A 1079 37.24 48.86 -22.28
CA GLU A 1079 36.92 49.82 -21.22
C GLU A 1079 37.12 49.26 -19.80
N PHE A 1080 36.99 47.95 -19.59
CA PHE A 1080 36.95 47.34 -18.25
C PHE A 1080 38.02 46.28 -17.97
N LEU A 1081 38.66 45.71 -19.00
CA LEU A 1081 39.63 44.61 -18.84
C LEU A 1081 41.03 44.96 -19.36
N ASP A 1082 41.26 46.19 -19.80
CA ASP A 1082 42.51 46.68 -20.41
C ASP A 1082 43.08 45.75 -21.50
N SER A 1083 42.19 45.03 -22.19
CA SER A 1083 42.54 44.08 -23.24
C SER A 1083 42.07 44.61 -24.59
N GLY A 1084 43.01 44.79 -25.53
CA GLY A 1084 42.68 45.17 -26.92
C GLY A 1084 42.10 44.02 -27.77
N GLY A 1085 41.67 42.92 -27.13
CA GLY A 1085 41.30 41.65 -27.76
C GLY A 1085 39.84 41.23 -27.55
N ALA A 1086 39.54 39.95 -27.75
CA ALA A 1086 38.20 39.39 -27.55
C ALA A 1086 37.83 39.32 -26.05
N LEU A 1087 36.58 39.67 -25.71
CA LEU A 1087 36.07 39.66 -24.33
C LEU A 1087 36.10 38.27 -23.68
N PHE A 1088 35.89 37.22 -24.48
CA PHE A 1088 35.85 35.83 -24.03
C PHE A 1088 36.98 35.03 -24.69
N PRO A 1089 37.58 34.05 -23.99
CA PRO A 1089 38.52 33.12 -24.61
C PRO A 1089 37.82 32.24 -25.67
N GLU A 1090 38.58 31.73 -26.65
CA GLU A 1090 38.08 30.71 -27.58
C GLU A 1090 37.71 29.44 -26.79
N GLU A 1091 36.48 28.96 -26.99
CA GLU A 1091 35.97 27.74 -26.33
C GLU A 1091 35.31 26.88 -27.41
N THR A 1092 35.82 25.66 -27.58
CA THR A 1092 35.26 24.66 -28.49
C THR A 1092 34.07 23.99 -27.83
N VAL A 1093 32.92 24.00 -28.52
CA VAL A 1093 31.69 23.38 -28.02
C VAL A 1093 31.63 21.94 -28.57
N SER A 1094 31.69 20.95 -27.68
CA SER A 1094 31.41 19.55 -28.04
C SER A 1094 29.91 19.29 -27.97
N VAL A 1095 29.30 18.86 -29.08
CA VAL A 1095 27.89 18.50 -29.15
C VAL A 1095 27.77 16.97 -29.10
N GLU A 1096 27.71 16.42 -27.89
CA GLU A 1096 27.41 14.99 -27.69
C GLU A 1096 25.90 14.76 -27.76
N SER A 1097 25.48 13.85 -28.65
CA SER A 1097 24.06 13.50 -28.79
C SER A 1097 23.65 12.41 -27.80
N ALA A 1098 22.43 12.52 -27.29
CA ALA A 1098 21.81 11.52 -26.43
C ALA A 1098 20.49 11.08 -27.08
N PRO A 1099 20.40 9.86 -27.64
CA PRO A 1099 19.16 9.36 -28.21
C PRO A 1099 18.10 9.21 -27.11
N LEU A 1100 16.83 9.46 -27.44
CA LEU A 1100 15.70 9.23 -26.53
C LEU A 1100 15.18 7.80 -26.67
N TYR A 1101 14.90 7.15 -25.55
CA TYR A 1101 14.27 5.83 -25.50
C TYR A 1101 12.77 5.94 -25.19
N PRO A 1102 11.93 5.01 -25.68
CA PRO A 1102 10.48 5.03 -25.43
C PRO A 1102 10.09 5.06 -23.95
N GLN A 1103 10.87 4.40 -23.09
CA GLN A 1103 10.69 4.38 -21.63
C GLN A 1103 10.84 5.78 -21.03
N GLU A 1104 11.76 6.60 -21.54
CA GLU A 1104 12.00 7.97 -21.08
C GLU A 1104 10.81 8.89 -21.38
N ILE A 1105 10.18 8.69 -22.55
CA ILE A 1105 8.95 9.39 -22.91
C ILE A 1105 7.82 9.02 -21.94
N ARG A 1106 7.69 7.73 -21.59
CA ARG A 1106 6.71 7.26 -20.60
C ARG A 1106 6.98 7.85 -19.21
N ILE A 1107 8.24 7.90 -18.78
CA ILE A 1107 8.64 8.50 -17.50
C ILE A 1107 8.17 9.96 -17.39
N VAL A 1108 8.47 10.79 -18.41
CA VAL A 1108 8.03 12.19 -18.41
C VAL A 1108 6.51 12.30 -18.47
N HIS A 1109 5.85 11.43 -19.23
CA HIS A 1109 4.39 11.40 -19.33
C HIS A 1109 3.72 11.05 -17.99
N GLU A 1110 4.20 10.01 -17.30
CA GLU A 1110 3.71 9.58 -16.00
C GLU A 1110 3.95 10.66 -14.92
N ALA A 1111 5.10 11.32 -14.95
CA ALA A 1111 5.40 12.46 -14.08
C ALA A 1111 4.36 13.59 -14.24
N TYR A 1112 4.01 13.95 -15.48
CA TYR A 1112 2.97 14.95 -15.77
C TYR A 1112 1.58 14.52 -15.28
N HIS A 1113 1.22 13.23 -15.40
CA HIS A 1113 -0.08 12.75 -14.95
C HIS A 1113 -0.19 12.64 -13.42
N LYS A 1114 0.91 12.30 -12.73
CA LYS A 1114 0.96 12.27 -11.26
C LYS A 1114 0.71 13.65 -10.65
N THR A 1115 1.24 14.72 -11.25
CA THR A 1115 1.05 16.10 -10.75
C THR A 1115 -0.37 16.65 -10.98
N LYS A 1116 -1.15 16.06 -11.89
CA LYS A 1116 -2.55 16.46 -12.16
C LYS A 1116 -3.58 15.89 -11.17
N LYS A 1117 -3.26 14.82 -10.43
CA LYS A 1117 -4.19 14.15 -9.49
C LYS A 1117 -4.26 14.88 -8.13
N THR A 1118 -4.86 16.05 -8.08
CA THR A 1118 -5.22 16.78 -6.82
C THR A 1118 -6.73 16.98 -6.64
N LYS A 1119 -7.54 16.00 -7.04
CA LYS A 1119 -8.87 15.79 -6.46
C LYS A 1119 -9.11 14.29 -6.26
N LYS A 1120 -9.21 13.85 -5.00
CA LYS A 1120 -9.79 12.56 -4.63
C LYS A 1120 -11.28 12.58 -4.99
N THR A 1121 -11.64 12.14 -6.18
CA THR A 1121 -12.96 11.54 -6.41
C THR A 1121 -12.83 10.05 -6.13
N LYS A 1122 -13.50 9.59 -5.06
CA LYS A 1122 -13.75 8.16 -4.82
C LYS A 1122 -14.61 7.65 -5.98
N GLY A 1123 -14.15 6.57 -6.63
CA GLY A 1123 -14.97 5.78 -7.56
C GLY A 1123 -14.54 5.85 -9.01
N SER A 1124 -13.51 5.11 -9.39
CA SER A 1124 -13.59 3.99 -10.34
C SER A 1124 -12.18 3.42 -10.53
N ALA A 1125 -12.01 2.15 -10.17
CA ALA A 1125 -10.99 1.34 -10.82
C ALA A 1125 -11.57 1.01 -12.20
N SER A 1126 -11.18 1.75 -13.23
CA SER A 1126 -11.55 1.43 -14.60
C SER A 1126 -10.32 1.56 -15.50
N SER A 1127 -9.92 0.39 -16.02
CA SER A 1127 -9.12 0.15 -17.21
C SER A 1127 -7.80 0.91 -17.31
N VAL A 1128 -6.73 0.25 -16.86
CA VAL A 1128 -5.44 0.37 -17.52
C VAL A 1128 -5.63 -0.20 -18.92
N GLU A 1129 -5.93 0.65 -19.90
CA GLU A 1129 -5.73 0.29 -21.31
C GLU A 1129 -4.23 0.01 -21.48
N GLN A 1130 -3.89 -1.25 -21.73
CA GLN A 1130 -2.58 -1.65 -22.23
C GLN A 1130 -2.33 -0.95 -23.57
N LEU A 1131 -1.74 0.24 -23.53
CA LEU A 1131 -1.11 0.84 -24.70
C LEU A 1131 0.25 0.16 -24.88
N SER A 1132 0.27 -0.96 -25.59
CA SER A 1132 1.50 -1.51 -26.18
C SER A 1132 1.92 -0.61 -27.35
N VAL A 1133 2.62 0.48 -27.05
CA VAL A 1133 3.23 1.32 -28.09
C VAL A 1133 4.57 0.69 -28.46
N ALA A 1134 4.62 0.01 -29.59
CA ALA A 1134 5.87 -0.19 -30.32
C ALA A 1134 6.22 1.11 -31.07
N ASP A 1135 7.47 1.53 -30.95
CA ASP A 1135 8.03 2.77 -31.52
C ASP A 1135 8.30 2.60 -33.04
N TYR A 1136 7.82 3.55 -33.86
CA TYR A 1136 7.96 3.51 -35.32
C TYR A 1136 8.32 4.88 -35.95
N GLY A 1137 8.84 5.84 -35.18
CA GLY A 1137 9.39 7.10 -35.70
C GLY A 1137 8.38 8.18 -36.18
N MET A 1138 8.93 9.25 -36.77
CA MET A 1138 8.30 10.57 -37.04
C MET A 1138 7.02 10.57 -37.92
N PHE A 1139 6.67 9.46 -38.56
CA PHE A 1139 5.49 9.37 -39.45
C PHE A 1139 4.33 8.52 -38.89
N GLY A 1140 4.33 8.23 -37.59
CA GLY A 1140 3.30 7.43 -36.92
C GLY A 1140 1.85 7.89 -37.14
N TRP A 1141 1.61 9.19 -37.40
CA TRP A 1141 0.27 9.75 -37.69
C TRP A 1141 -0.42 9.11 -38.91
N ARG A 1142 0.35 8.59 -39.88
CA ARG A 1142 -0.21 7.90 -41.05
C ARG A 1142 -0.99 6.65 -40.65
N ARG A 1143 -0.55 5.92 -39.61
CA ARG A 1143 -1.30 4.79 -39.03
C ARG A 1143 -2.48 5.22 -38.15
N TRP A 1144 -2.69 6.50 -37.85
CA TRP A 1144 -3.92 6.98 -37.21
C TRP A 1144 -4.97 7.40 -38.24
N ALA A 1145 -4.55 7.93 -39.39
CA ALA A 1145 -5.46 8.41 -40.45
C ALA A 1145 -5.83 7.33 -41.49
N LEU A 1146 -4.90 6.43 -41.84
CA LEU A 1146 -5.11 5.43 -42.89
C LEU A 1146 -5.99 4.25 -42.47
N PRO A 1147 -5.88 3.65 -41.25
CA PRO A 1147 -6.74 2.53 -40.89
C PRO A 1147 -8.23 2.89 -40.84
N PRO A 1148 -8.68 4.03 -40.27
CA PRO A 1148 -10.08 4.42 -40.34
C PRO A 1148 -10.56 4.59 -41.79
N ALA A 1149 -9.76 5.24 -42.65
CA ALA A 1149 -10.09 5.44 -44.06
C ALA A 1149 -10.15 4.11 -44.85
N ALA A 1150 -9.20 3.20 -44.62
CA ALA A 1150 -9.18 1.87 -45.21
C ALA A 1150 -10.36 1.01 -44.72
N ARG A 1151 -10.75 1.15 -43.44
CA ARG A 1151 -11.92 0.48 -42.86
C ARG A 1151 -13.22 0.94 -43.51
N LEU A 1152 -13.34 2.25 -43.75
CA LEU A 1152 -14.49 2.83 -44.44
C LEU A 1152 -14.54 2.35 -45.90
N ALA A 1153 -13.42 2.45 -46.63
CA ALA A 1153 -13.33 2.03 -48.03
C ALA A 1153 -13.56 0.53 -48.22
N TYR A 1154 -13.02 -0.32 -47.33
CA TYR A 1154 -13.23 -1.76 -47.37
C TYR A 1154 -14.69 -2.13 -47.08
N ARG A 1155 -15.30 -1.49 -46.09
CA ARG A 1155 -16.72 -1.69 -45.74
C ARG A 1155 -17.66 -1.21 -46.85
N PHE A 1156 -17.38 -0.06 -47.48
CA PHE A 1156 -18.17 0.41 -48.62
C PHE A 1156 -18.09 -0.51 -49.82
N ARG A 1157 -16.94 -1.15 -50.06
CA ARG A 1157 -16.71 -1.97 -51.24
C ARG A 1157 -17.13 -3.44 -51.09
N THR A 1158 -17.08 -3.98 -49.88
CA THR A 1158 -17.34 -5.40 -49.61
C THR A 1158 -18.59 -5.64 -48.74
N GLY A 1159 -19.15 -4.59 -48.13
CA GLY A 1159 -20.23 -4.69 -47.15
C GLY A 1159 -19.78 -5.20 -45.77
N GLN A 1160 -18.55 -5.70 -45.65
CA GLN A 1160 -18.05 -6.36 -44.45
C GLN A 1160 -17.07 -5.49 -43.66
N LYS A 1161 -16.96 -5.75 -42.34
CA LYS A 1161 -15.95 -5.11 -41.49
C LYS A 1161 -14.62 -5.83 -41.65
N LEU A 1162 -13.51 -5.09 -41.61
CA LEU A 1162 -12.18 -5.68 -41.57
C LEU A 1162 -12.01 -6.55 -40.31
N PRO A 1163 -11.30 -7.69 -40.40
CA PRO A 1163 -10.99 -8.55 -39.25
C PRO A 1163 -10.30 -7.81 -38.12
N HIS A 1164 -10.45 -8.31 -36.89
CA HIS A 1164 -9.87 -7.70 -35.69
C HIS A 1164 -8.34 -7.53 -35.77
N GLU A 1165 -7.67 -8.47 -36.46
CA GLU A 1165 -6.22 -8.47 -36.73
C GLU A 1165 -5.73 -7.20 -37.45
N PHE A 1166 -6.58 -6.55 -38.27
CA PHE A 1166 -6.23 -5.26 -38.90
C PHE A 1166 -6.15 -4.09 -37.88
N ASN A 1167 -6.83 -4.22 -36.74
CA ASN A 1167 -6.85 -3.18 -35.72
C ASN A 1167 -5.64 -3.24 -34.80
N THR A 1168 -5.09 -4.44 -34.63
CA THR A 1168 -3.93 -4.70 -33.79
C THR A 1168 -2.63 -4.47 -34.56
N ASP A 1169 -2.55 -4.88 -35.84
CA ASP A 1169 -1.41 -4.59 -36.70
C ASP A 1169 -1.82 -4.41 -38.18
N PRO A 1170 -2.24 -3.17 -38.56
CA PRO A 1170 -2.75 -2.90 -39.90
C PRO A 1170 -1.74 -3.20 -41.00
N ALA A 1171 -0.44 -3.01 -40.76
CA ALA A 1171 0.56 -3.20 -41.79
C ALA A 1171 0.87 -4.67 -42.04
N THR A 1172 1.02 -5.47 -40.98
CA THR A 1172 1.21 -6.92 -41.12
C THR A 1172 -0.02 -7.58 -41.74
N PHE A 1173 -1.23 -7.15 -41.35
CA PHE A 1173 -2.47 -7.61 -42.00
C PHE A 1173 -2.50 -7.27 -43.49
N VAL A 1174 -2.23 -6.01 -43.86
CA VAL A 1174 -2.22 -5.57 -45.26
C VAL A 1174 -1.15 -6.31 -46.08
N ARG A 1175 0.02 -6.56 -45.49
CA ARG A 1175 1.10 -7.31 -46.15
C ARG A 1175 0.70 -8.78 -46.39
N LYS A 1176 0.10 -9.44 -45.40
CA LYS A 1176 -0.32 -10.85 -45.48
C LYS A 1176 -1.52 -11.05 -46.41
N THR A 1177 -2.51 -10.16 -46.34
CA THR A 1177 -3.79 -10.33 -47.04
C THR A 1177 -3.81 -9.66 -48.41
N TRP A 1178 -3.14 -8.52 -48.57
CA TRP A 1178 -3.16 -7.72 -49.81
C TRP A 1178 -1.79 -7.61 -50.47
N GLY A 1179 -0.73 -8.22 -49.91
CA GLY A 1179 0.64 -8.11 -50.44
C GLY A 1179 0.82 -8.61 -51.87
N THR A 1180 0.09 -9.66 -52.26
CA THR A 1180 0.15 -10.23 -53.61
C THR A 1180 -0.87 -9.62 -54.57
N THR A 1181 -1.98 -9.09 -54.07
CA THR A 1181 -3.12 -8.64 -54.90
C THR A 1181 -3.25 -7.13 -55.03
N ARG A 1182 -2.74 -6.34 -54.07
CA ARG A 1182 -2.81 -4.87 -54.03
C ARG A 1182 -1.54 -4.26 -53.40
N PRO A 1183 -0.39 -4.35 -54.08
CA PRO A 1183 0.90 -3.88 -53.55
C PRO A 1183 0.93 -2.39 -53.20
N TRP A 1184 0.11 -1.55 -53.85
CA TRP A 1184 -0.03 -0.12 -53.53
C TRP A 1184 -0.60 0.14 -52.13
N ALA A 1185 -1.46 -0.75 -51.62
CA ALA A 1185 -2.04 -0.60 -50.28
C ALA A 1185 -0.97 -0.87 -49.22
N VAL A 1186 -0.10 -1.87 -49.44
CA VAL A 1186 1.05 -2.15 -48.55
C VAL A 1186 1.98 -0.95 -48.47
N ALA A 1187 2.29 -0.33 -49.61
CA ALA A 1187 3.17 0.85 -49.69
C ALA A 1187 2.67 2.07 -48.89
N LEU A 1188 1.36 2.21 -48.67
CA LEU A 1188 0.78 3.28 -47.83
C LEU A 1188 0.98 3.04 -46.34
N PHE A 1189 1.00 1.78 -45.90
CA PHE A 1189 1.18 1.41 -44.49
C PHE A 1189 2.64 1.11 -44.11
N GLU A 1190 3.53 0.91 -45.10
CA GLU A 1190 4.96 0.61 -44.91
C GLU A 1190 5.87 1.44 -45.84
N PRO A 1191 6.45 2.54 -45.33
CA PRO A 1191 7.29 3.43 -46.14
C PRO A 1191 8.56 2.76 -46.67
N GLN A 1192 9.11 1.77 -45.97
CA GLN A 1192 10.36 1.10 -46.36
C GLN A 1192 10.20 0.18 -47.59
N ALA A 1193 8.99 -0.31 -47.88
CA ALA A 1193 8.71 -1.14 -49.05
C ALA A 1193 8.72 -0.36 -50.39
N LEU A 1194 8.76 0.98 -50.35
CA LEU A 1194 8.70 1.85 -51.53
C LEU A 1194 9.98 1.91 -52.37
N LYS A 1195 11.12 1.36 -51.92
CA LYS A 1195 12.39 1.47 -52.65
C LYS A 1195 12.41 0.80 -54.03
N HIS A 1196 11.49 -0.11 -54.35
CA HIS A 1196 11.50 -0.85 -55.63
C HIS A 1196 10.26 -0.65 -56.54
N GLN A 1197 9.25 0.13 -56.13
CA GLN A 1197 8.04 0.37 -56.95
C GLN A 1197 7.68 1.85 -57.20
N GLN A 1198 8.52 2.80 -56.80
CA GLN A 1198 8.26 4.25 -56.95
C GLN A 1198 7.95 4.68 -58.40
N GLY A 1199 8.60 4.07 -59.41
CA GLY A 1199 8.49 4.51 -60.80
C GLY A 1199 7.09 4.38 -61.43
N LEU A 1200 6.30 3.37 -61.08
CA LEU A 1200 5.00 3.10 -61.72
C LEU A 1200 3.87 3.95 -61.13
N LEU A 1201 3.81 4.05 -59.80
CA LEU A 1201 2.77 4.79 -59.09
C LEU A 1201 2.92 6.30 -59.28
N GLN A 1202 4.16 6.80 -59.20
CA GLN A 1202 4.49 8.21 -59.39
C GLN A 1202 4.15 8.68 -60.80
N ARG A 1203 4.46 7.87 -61.84
CA ARG A 1203 4.08 8.17 -63.24
C ARG A 1203 2.56 8.20 -63.45
N ALA A 1204 1.80 7.29 -62.83
CA ALA A 1204 0.34 7.28 -62.91
C ALA A 1204 -0.27 8.53 -62.24
N CYS A 1205 0.19 8.88 -61.03
CA CYS A 1205 -0.28 10.05 -60.30
C CYS A 1205 0.10 11.37 -60.99
N ILE A 1206 1.31 11.49 -61.54
CA ILE A 1206 1.75 12.64 -62.34
C ILE A 1206 0.84 12.80 -63.56
N ARG A 1207 0.48 11.72 -64.26
CA ARG A 1207 -0.39 11.77 -65.44
C ARG A 1207 -1.81 12.27 -65.11
N VAL A 1208 -2.36 11.86 -63.96
CA VAL A 1208 -3.68 12.31 -63.48
C VAL A 1208 -3.65 13.77 -63.02
N LEU A 1209 -2.54 14.21 -62.41
CA LEU A 1209 -2.40 15.56 -61.86
C LEU A 1209 -1.91 16.59 -62.88
N ARG A 1210 -1.42 16.14 -64.05
CA ARG A 1210 -0.94 16.99 -65.16
C ARG A 1210 -1.93 18.09 -65.58
N PRO A 1211 -3.23 17.83 -65.78
CA PRO A 1211 -4.18 18.86 -66.17
C PRO A 1211 -4.40 19.90 -65.06
N MET A 1212 -4.34 19.47 -63.80
CA MET A 1212 -4.45 20.35 -62.64
C MET A 1212 -3.21 21.26 -62.53
N ALA A 1213 -2.01 20.70 -62.70
CA ALA A 1213 -0.77 21.46 -62.71
C ALA A 1213 -0.75 22.49 -63.86
N HIS A 1214 -1.19 22.08 -65.07
CA HIS A 1214 -1.27 22.97 -66.23
C HIS A 1214 -2.25 24.12 -66.04
N ARG A 1215 -3.46 23.86 -65.49
CA ARG A 1215 -4.44 24.93 -65.22
C ARG A 1215 -3.95 25.95 -64.18
N ARG A 1216 -3.02 25.56 -63.30
CA ARG A 1216 -2.62 26.37 -62.15
C ARG A 1216 -1.39 27.22 -62.41
N GLY A 1217 -0.47 26.76 -63.26
CA GLY A 1217 0.78 27.47 -63.54
C GLY A 1217 1.36 27.19 -64.92
N GLY A 1218 0.54 26.73 -65.87
CA GLY A 1218 0.97 26.43 -67.24
C GLY A 1218 1.97 25.29 -67.32
N THR A 1219 2.74 25.28 -68.41
CA THR A 1219 3.71 24.22 -68.76
C THR A 1219 4.86 24.09 -67.76
N GLU A 1220 5.21 25.17 -67.04
CA GLU A 1220 6.26 25.11 -66.00
C GLU A 1220 5.83 24.31 -64.78
N TYR A 1221 4.60 24.48 -64.30
CA TYR A 1221 4.09 23.69 -63.18
C TYR A 1221 3.91 22.21 -63.53
N VAL A 1222 3.65 21.91 -64.80
CA VAL A 1222 3.66 20.54 -65.31
C VAL A 1222 5.07 19.95 -65.27
N ARG A 1223 6.09 20.70 -65.71
CA ARG A 1223 7.49 20.28 -65.56
C ARG A 1223 7.89 20.10 -64.10
N LEU A 1224 7.45 20.99 -63.19
CA LEU A 1224 7.74 20.87 -61.77
C LEU A 1224 7.10 19.61 -61.15
N LEU A 1225 5.86 19.29 -61.52
CA LEU A 1225 5.20 18.04 -61.12
C LEU A 1225 5.92 16.81 -61.68
N GLU A 1226 6.43 16.88 -62.91
CA GLU A 1226 7.11 15.76 -63.57
C GLU A 1226 8.52 15.49 -63.05
N ASN A 1227 9.28 16.56 -62.81
CA ASN A 1227 10.69 16.48 -62.42
C ASN A 1227 10.87 16.47 -60.90
N GLU A 1228 10.07 17.23 -60.15
CA GLU A 1228 10.17 17.38 -58.69
C GLU A 1228 8.78 17.31 -57.99
N PRO A 1229 8.09 16.17 -58.05
CA PRO A 1229 6.70 16.03 -57.58
C PRO A 1229 6.51 16.31 -56.09
N VAL A 1230 7.55 16.10 -55.27
CA VAL A 1230 7.53 16.36 -53.82
C VAL A 1230 7.55 17.86 -53.55
N TYR A 1231 8.42 18.58 -54.27
CA TYR A 1231 8.47 20.04 -54.19
C TYR A 1231 7.18 20.65 -54.74
N PHE A 1232 6.64 20.11 -55.84
CA PHE A 1232 5.31 20.45 -56.33
C PHE A 1232 4.21 20.25 -55.27
N ALA A 1233 4.22 19.14 -54.53
CA ALA A 1233 3.25 18.89 -53.47
C ALA A 1233 3.38 19.90 -52.31
N ARG A 1234 4.61 20.31 -51.98
CA ARG A 1234 4.91 21.31 -50.93
C ARG A 1234 4.54 22.74 -51.31
N SER A 1235 4.62 23.09 -52.59
CA SER A 1235 4.30 24.44 -53.08
C SER A 1235 2.80 24.73 -53.14
N ILE A 1236 1.94 23.71 -52.98
CA ILE A 1236 0.48 23.89 -52.95
C ILE A 1236 0.03 24.61 -51.67
N ARG A 1237 -0.42 25.87 -51.81
CA ARG A 1237 -0.89 26.68 -50.67
C ARG A 1237 -2.13 26.12 -49.96
N ASN A 1238 -3.01 25.39 -50.65
CA ASN A 1238 -4.22 24.82 -50.02
C ASN A 1238 -3.82 23.65 -49.08
N PRO A 1239 -4.08 23.76 -47.76
CA PRO A 1239 -3.63 22.77 -46.77
C PRO A 1239 -4.20 21.37 -47.01
N ALA A 1240 -5.47 21.26 -47.40
CA ALA A 1240 -6.13 19.97 -47.62
C ALA A 1240 -5.55 19.24 -48.84
N ILE A 1241 -5.38 19.96 -49.96
CA ILE A 1241 -4.80 19.38 -51.19
C ILE A 1241 -3.33 19.02 -50.97
N ARG A 1242 -2.58 19.86 -50.24
CA ARG A 1242 -1.18 19.60 -49.86
C ARG A 1242 -1.04 18.35 -48.99
N THR A 1243 -1.93 18.14 -48.03
CA THR A 1243 -1.96 16.92 -47.21
C THR A 1243 -2.24 15.68 -48.07
N VAL A 1244 -3.20 15.75 -49.00
CA VAL A 1244 -3.49 14.65 -49.93
C VAL A 1244 -2.29 14.35 -50.83
N LEU A 1245 -1.65 15.36 -51.40
CA LEU A 1245 -0.48 15.18 -52.28
C LEU A 1245 0.76 14.66 -51.52
N ARG A 1246 0.91 14.99 -50.22
CA ARG A 1246 1.94 14.42 -49.35
C ARG A 1246 1.74 12.93 -49.05
N ILE A 1247 0.51 12.43 -49.16
CA ILE A 1247 0.21 10.98 -49.08
C ILE A 1247 0.60 10.29 -50.40
N VAL A 1248 0.40 10.97 -51.54
CA VAL A 1248 0.65 10.43 -52.89
C VAL A 1248 2.14 10.46 -53.30
N PHE A 1249 2.90 11.48 -52.86
CA PHE A 1249 4.34 11.61 -53.12
C PHE A 1249 5.15 11.57 -51.81
N PRO A 1250 5.27 10.40 -51.15
CA PRO A 1250 5.83 10.30 -49.81
C PRO A 1250 7.36 10.39 -49.72
N SER A 1251 8.07 10.38 -50.85
CA SER A 1251 9.53 10.18 -50.92
C SER A 1251 10.30 11.50 -51.00
N GLY A 1252 10.76 12.04 -49.88
CA GLY A 1252 11.64 13.23 -49.89
C GLY A 1252 11.94 13.86 -48.51
N GLU A 1253 11.87 13.07 -47.42
CA GLU A 1253 12.09 13.52 -46.04
C GLU A 1253 12.98 12.52 -45.28
N LEU A 1254 13.99 11.97 -45.96
CA LEU A 1254 14.95 11.01 -45.39
C LEU A 1254 16.41 11.40 -45.66
N ILE A 1255 16.69 12.64 -46.09
CA ILE A 1255 18.06 13.11 -46.27
C ILE A 1255 18.19 14.53 -45.71
N GLN A 1256 19.10 14.62 -44.73
CA GLN A 1256 19.58 15.72 -43.89
C GLN A 1256 18.71 16.09 -42.70
#